data_AF-A0A9X2JIQ0-F1
#
_entry.id   AF-A0A9X2JIQ0-F1
#
_cell.length_a   1.000
_cell.length_b   1.000
_cell.length_c   1.000
_cell.angle_alpha   90.00
_cell.angle_beta   90.00
_cell.angle_gamma   90.00
#
_symmetry.space_group_name_H-M   'P 1'
#
loop_
_entity.id
_entity.type
_entity.pdbx_description
1 polymer ?
#
loop_
_entity_poly.entity_id
_entity_poly.type
_entity_poly.pdbx_seq_one_letter_code
_entity_poly.pdbx_strand_id
1 'polypeptide(L)'
;MAFDFKQRFGKKSWGAIASMVVLFGSLTFLLVDHLHWQRYYGPSQEALSQAEAAAQLDQDANDRYEQLVEQQTTKSLRFERRERVLGIIALVAAGAFVLFLRHPAPAKPALPHTLADCMPKRGDEEALPTAPVPETVPTSSPPPVDLEPVAEIVQQEGGEAHRLIPLLHAVQAEYRYLPQPVLDELCKQTDITPAQLAGVASFYTKFRTKPCGKHLVQLCRGTACHVAGADRVLEEMRRGLGIAPGQDTDPNGQATVETVGCLGCCSLAPAVQVDENILANVKVEDLPEIIDHCQDKPKKRSGYLPFRKPTASHSLDATSGELLLESDTARPRVITGDWEVMAADTLEEYERQGGFAALAKCLSQLTPDEVIDEVDHSGLRGRGGGGFPAAQKWRLVGLQSGSKYVIANGDEGDPGAFMDRSIMESAPARVLEGMSIAAFAVGATRGIVYVRNEYPLAVRRMRETVQRMREKGYLGDSILGSRFSLDIDVVEGAGAFICGEETALIQSVMGRRGIPHRRPPFPAESGLWARPTLVNNVETLACVPWILRHGSAQFATFGTEGSKGTKVFSLAGKVRHGGLVEAPMGTTIRELVEYYGRGVPAGRQFKAVQIGGPSGGCLPAALADTPIDYEALRELGAIMGSGGLVVLDDTDCMVDVARYFLEFTQHESCGHCTFCRIGTRKLLDLLEKLCAGKGSRRDLKEIESLAHSVSQGSLCGLGKTAPNPVLTTLKYFKDEYEAHLEGRCPAGRCKALIAYRVTQDCVGCTLCAQHCPVAAIEPTPYRQHWIDTDLCTCCDACRTTCPEKAIETVSTAKPPRIAAPPNLRKQPQLV
;
A
#
# COMPACT_ATOMS: atom_id res chain seq x y z
N MET A 1 -3.87 52.20 22.87
CA MET A 1 -3.55 51.80 24.26
C MET A 1 -2.10 51.36 24.45
N ALA A 2 -1.52 50.52 23.58
CA ALA A 2 -0.13 50.03 23.77
C ALA A 2 0.97 51.12 23.67
N PHE A 3 0.71 52.25 23.02
CA PHE A 3 1.70 53.33 22.88
C PHE A 3 1.81 54.26 24.11
N ASP A 4 0.76 54.32 24.94
CA ASP A 4 0.68 55.22 26.11
C ASP A 4 1.19 54.54 27.41
N PHE A 5 1.39 53.21 27.37
CA PHE A 5 1.80 52.40 28.53
C PHE A 5 3.32 52.35 28.73
N LYS A 6 4.11 52.75 27.73
CA LYS A 6 5.58 52.62 27.69
C LYS A 6 6.31 53.64 28.56
N GLN A 7 5.67 54.74 28.94
CA GLN A 7 6.27 55.75 29.82
C GLN A 7 6.15 55.43 31.32
N ARG A 8 5.28 54.48 31.72
CA ARG A 8 4.99 54.25 33.16
C ARG A 8 5.67 53.04 33.80
N PHE A 9 6.18 52.06 33.04
CA PHE A 9 6.75 50.84 33.63
C PHE A 9 8.09 50.44 32.99
N GLY A 10 9.14 50.44 33.80
CA GLY A 10 10.51 50.10 33.42
C GLY A 10 10.71 48.63 33.00
N LYS A 11 11.86 48.37 32.35
CA LYS A 11 12.23 47.18 31.55
C LYS A 11 12.09 45.77 32.18
N LYS A 12 11.61 45.59 33.42
CA LYS A 12 11.58 44.27 34.09
C LYS A 12 10.29 43.45 33.93
N SER A 13 9.24 43.98 33.30
CA SER A 13 7.93 43.29 33.19
C SER A 13 7.49 42.93 31.76
N TRP A 14 8.35 43.12 30.75
CA TRP A 14 8.00 42.86 29.34
C TRP A 14 7.74 41.38 29.01
N GLY A 15 8.44 40.45 29.67
CA GLY A 15 8.25 39.01 29.42
C GLY A 15 6.87 38.49 29.83
N ALA A 16 6.39 38.88 31.01
CA ALA A 16 5.08 38.46 31.52
C ALA A 16 3.91 39.08 30.72
N ILE A 17 4.07 40.32 30.27
CA ILE A 17 3.04 41.04 29.51
C ILE A 17 2.94 40.49 28.09
N ALA A 18 4.07 40.18 27.44
CA ALA A 18 4.06 39.54 26.12
C ALA A 18 3.38 38.16 26.16
N SER A 19 3.65 37.36 27.19
CA SER A 19 2.97 36.08 27.41
C SER A 19 1.47 36.24 27.64
N MET A 20 1.03 37.24 28.43
CA MET A 20 -0.39 37.51 28.64
C MET A 20 -1.10 37.97 27.36
N VAL A 21 -0.47 38.80 26.53
CA VAL A 21 -1.05 39.28 25.26
C VAL A 21 -1.20 38.14 24.26
N VAL A 22 -0.23 37.24 24.18
CA VAL A 22 -0.33 36.03 23.34
C VAL A 22 -1.44 35.13 23.85
N LEU A 23 -1.51 34.89 25.17
CA LEU A 23 -2.56 34.05 25.75
C LEU A 23 -3.97 34.63 25.52
N PHE A 24 -4.15 35.94 25.71
CA PHE A 24 -5.42 36.62 25.49
C PHE A 24 -5.80 36.64 24.00
N GLY A 25 -4.82 36.83 23.11
CA GLY A 25 -5.02 36.76 21.67
C GLY A 25 -5.50 35.37 21.24
N SER A 26 -4.87 34.31 21.74
CA SER A 26 -5.26 32.92 21.48
C SER A 26 -6.66 32.60 22.03
N LEU A 27 -6.98 33.06 23.25
CA LEU A 27 -8.30 32.84 23.85
C LEU A 27 -9.41 33.57 23.09
N THR A 28 -9.14 34.80 22.64
CA THR A 28 -10.12 35.60 21.88
C THR A 28 -10.36 34.99 20.51
N PHE A 29 -9.32 34.45 19.86
CA PHE A 29 -9.46 33.75 18.58
C PHE A 29 -10.30 32.48 18.73
N LEU A 30 -10.05 31.68 19.77
CA LEU A 30 -10.85 30.48 20.07
C LEU A 30 -12.31 30.81 20.41
N LEU A 31 -12.56 31.92 21.12
CA LEU A 31 -13.92 32.33 21.45
C LEU A 31 -14.69 32.81 20.21
N VAL A 32 -14.02 33.56 19.33
CA VAL A 32 -14.63 34.04 18.07
C VAL A 32 -14.90 32.87 17.14
N ASP A 33 -13.97 31.91 17.02
CA ASP A 33 -14.14 30.70 16.22
C ASP A 33 -15.27 29.81 16.77
N HIS A 34 -15.37 29.66 18.09
CA HIS A 34 -16.46 28.92 18.74
C HIS A 34 -17.83 29.59 18.55
N LEU A 35 -17.91 30.92 18.66
CA LEU A 35 -19.14 31.68 18.41
C LEU A 35 -19.52 31.68 16.92
N HIS A 36 -18.55 31.69 16.01
CA HIS A 36 -18.78 31.51 14.58
C HIS A 36 -19.31 30.09 14.29
N TRP A 37 -18.74 29.07 14.93
CA TRP A 37 -19.18 27.69 14.80
C TRP A 37 -20.61 27.50 15.32
N GLN A 38 -20.95 28.05 16.49
CA GLN A 38 -22.33 27.97 17.02
C GLN A 38 -23.35 28.69 16.14
N ARG A 39 -22.97 29.81 15.50
CA ARG A 39 -23.88 30.60 14.67
C ARG A 39 -24.18 29.96 13.31
N TYR A 40 -23.26 29.14 12.78
CA TYR A 40 -23.39 28.56 11.43
C TYR A 40 -23.56 27.03 11.41
N TYR A 41 -23.20 26.33 12.49
CA TYR A 41 -23.19 24.85 12.56
C TYR A 41 -23.80 24.27 13.84
N GLY A 42 -24.39 25.10 14.71
CA GLY A 42 -25.05 24.65 15.93
C GLY A 42 -26.38 23.92 15.67
N PRO A 43 -26.68 22.80 16.35
CA PRO A 43 -27.93 22.07 16.18
C PRO A 43 -29.14 22.83 16.77
N SER A 44 -30.35 22.58 16.25
CA SER A 44 -31.59 23.19 16.73
C SER A 44 -31.95 22.74 18.16
N GLN A 45 -32.72 23.54 18.88
CA GLN A 45 -33.16 23.22 20.25
C GLN A 45 -33.96 21.90 20.37
N GLU A 46 -34.63 21.46 19.29
CA GLU A 46 -35.28 20.14 19.23
C GLU A 46 -34.30 18.97 19.18
N ALA A 47 -33.12 19.15 18.55
CA ALA A 47 -32.09 18.11 18.50
C ALA A 47 -31.38 17.94 19.87
N LEU A 48 -31.31 19.01 20.66
CA LEU A 48 -30.77 18.98 22.02
C LEU A 48 -31.70 18.24 23.00
N SER A 49 -33.02 18.45 22.91
CA SER A 49 -33.97 17.75 23.80
C SER A 49 -34.08 16.24 23.50
N GLN A 50 -33.92 15.84 22.24
CA GLN A 50 -33.87 14.43 21.83
C GLN A 50 -32.56 13.75 22.27
N ALA A 51 -31.44 14.48 22.28
CA ALA A 51 -30.17 13.98 22.78
C ALA A 51 -30.16 13.84 24.32
N GLU A 52 -30.81 14.76 25.05
CA GLU A 52 -30.99 14.67 26.50
C GLU A 52 -31.88 13.49 26.92
N ALA A 53 -32.93 13.20 26.15
CA ALA A 53 -33.78 12.02 26.37
C ALA A 53 -33.06 10.69 26.07
N ALA A 54 -32.13 10.68 25.09
CA ALA A 54 -31.29 9.52 24.79
C ALA A 54 -30.19 9.29 25.84
N ALA A 55 -29.66 10.36 26.43
CA ALA A 55 -28.62 10.28 27.47
C ALA A 55 -29.13 9.74 28.82
N GLN A 56 -30.43 9.85 29.11
CA GLN A 56 -31.02 9.31 30.34
C GLN A 56 -31.28 7.80 30.33
N LEU A 57 -31.18 7.14 29.17
CA LEU A 57 -31.37 5.69 29.04
C LEU A 57 -30.06 4.87 29.10
N ASP A 58 -28.90 5.53 29.12
CA ASP A 58 -27.58 4.88 28.97
C ASP A 58 -26.69 4.99 30.23
N GLN A 59 -27.23 5.50 31.33
CA GLN A 59 -26.49 5.72 32.58
C GLN A 59 -26.21 4.42 33.35
N ASP A 60 -27.12 3.44 33.27
CA ASP A 60 -26.96 2.12 33.92
C ASP A 60 -25.93 1.20 33.21
N ALA A 61 -25.64 1.47 31.92
CA ALA A 61 -24.65 0.72 31.15
C ALA A 61 -23.23 1.22 31.42
N ASN A 62 -23.07 2.54 31.57
CA ASN A 62 -21.78 3.17 31.85
C ASN A 62 -21.28 2.86 33.28
N ASP A 63 -22.19 2.76 34.26
CA ASP A 63 -21.85 2.40 35.65
C ASP A 63 -21.39 0.93 35.78
N ARG A 64 -21.91 0.02 34.93
CA ARG A 64 -21.41 -1.37 34.85
C ARG A 64 -20.05 -1.46 34.16
N TYR A 65 -19.79 -0.60 33.19
CA TYR A 65 -18.51 -0.52 32.49
C TYR A 65 -17.40 0.04 33.40
N GLU A 66 -17.68 1.09 34.16
CA GLU A 66 -16.72 1.65 35.13
C GLU A 66 -16.40 0.67 36.27
N GLN A 67 -17.39 -0.09 36.76
CA GLN A 67 -17.14 -1.14 37.77
C GLN A 67 -16.27 -2.29 37.25
N LEU A 68 -16.35 -2.63 35.95
CA LEU A 68 -15.50 -3.65 35.31
C LEU A 68 -14.07 -3.15 35.05
N VAL A 69 -13.92 -1.86 34.73
CA VAL A 69 -12.61 -1.21 34.52
C VAL A 69 -11.88 -0.99 35.85
N GLU A 70 -12.61 -0.68 36.93
CA GLU A 70 -12.06 -0.46 38.26
C GLU A 70 -11.60 -1.78 38.91
N GLN A 71 -12.24 -2.91 38.59
CA GLN A 71 -11.79 -4.25 39.03
C GLN A 71 -10.49 -4.72 38.35
N GLN A 72 -10.09 -4.15 37.21
CA GLN A 72 -8.89 -4.57 36.47
C GLN A 72 -7.66 -3.67 36.64
N THR A 73 -7.76 -2.54 37.36
CA THR A 73 -6.70 -1.52 37.33
C THR A 73 -6.25 -1.04 38.71
N THR A 74 -5.66 -1.91 39.54
CA THR A 74 -4.94 -1.49 40.76
C THR A 74 -3.42 -1.47 40.55
N LYS A 75 -2.88 -0.33 40.06
CA LYS A 75 -1.54 0.21 40.41
C LYS A 75 -1.22 1.52 39.66
N SER A 76 -1.87 2.64 39.99
CA SER A 76 -1.27 4.00 39.86
C SER A 76 -2.22 5.11 40.34
N LEU A 77 -2.31 5.34 41.66
CA LEU A 77 -2.97 6.54 42.19
C LEU A 77 -2.08 7.22 43.25
N ARG A 78 -1.19 8.10 42.78
CA ARG A 78 -0.61 9.21 43.56
C ARG A 78 -0.28 10.38 42.62
N PHE A 79 -1.29 11.05 42.07
CA PHE A 79 -1.06 12.31 41.35
C PHE A 79 -2.16 13.40 41.51
N GLU A 80 -3.37 13.09 41.98
CA GLU A 80 -4.51 14.04 41.86
C GLU A 80 -4.80 14.99 43.04
N ARG A 81 -3.92 15.14 44.05
CA ARG A 81 -4.20 16.10 45.15
C ARG A 81 -3.73 17.53 44.91
N ARG A 82 -2.91 17.79 43.88
CA ARG A 82 -2.24 19.10 43.69
C ARG A 82 -3.01 20.07 42.78
N GLU A 83 -3.80 19.57 41.83
CA GLU A 83 -4.49 20.43 40.86
C GLU A 83 -5.80 21.05 41.39
N ARG A 84 -6.51 20.37 42.30
CA ARG A 84 -7.75 20.90 42.90
C ARG A 84 -7.52 22.15 43.75
N VAL A 85 -6.33 22.29 44.37
CA VAL A 85 -5.99 23.47 45.17
C VAL A 85 -5.68 24.68 44.29
N LEU A 86 -5.08 24.48 43.12
CA LEU A 86 -4.76 25.55 42.17
C LEU A 86 -6.03 26.10 41.47
N GLY A 87 -7.00 25.23 41.16
CA GLY A 87 -8.28 25.65 40.55
C GLY A 87 -9.11 26.56 41.46
N ILE A 88 -9.11 26.31 42.77
CA ILE A 88 -9.88 27.10 43.75
C ILE A 88 -9.27 28.52 43.90
N ILE A 89 -7.94 28.64 43.88
CA ILE A 89 -7.26 29.95 43.99
C ILE A 89 -7.55 30.83 42.78
N ALA A 90 -7.61 30.26 41.57
CA ALA A 90 -7.90 31.00 40.34
C ALA A 90 -9.34 31.57 40.31
N LEU A 91 -10.32 30.82 40.82
CA LEU A 91 -11.72 31.23 40.89
C LEU A 91 -11.94 32.39 41.88
N VAL A 92 -11.24 32.37 43.02
CA VAL A 92 -11.32 33.46 44.02
C VAL A 92 -10.71 34.75 43.46
N ALA A 93 -9.64 34.67 42.67
CA ALA A 93 -9.00 35.83 42.05
C ALA A 93 -9.86 36.47 40.94
N ALA A 94 -10.58 35.66 40.16
CA ALA A 94 -11.48 36.16 39.12
C ALA A 94 -12.70 36.91 39.68
N GLY A 95 -13.25 36.43 40.81
CA GLY A 95 -14.38 37.07 41.49
C GLY A 95 -14.06 38.47 42.03
N ALA A 96 -12.84 38.69 42.50
CA ALA A 96 -12.42 40.00 43.04
C ALA A 96 -12.26 41.09 41.95
N PHE A 97 -11.96 40.70 40.71
CA PHE A 97 -11.72 41.65 39.61
C PHE A 97 -13.02 42.19 39.00
N VAL A 98 -14.08 41.38 38.97
CA VAL A 98 -15.40 41.78 38.43
C VAL A 98 -16.07 42.84 39.31
N LEU A 99 -15.80 42.86 40.61
CA LEU A 99 -16.30 43.89 41.54
C LEU A 99 -15.64 45.27 41.35
N PHE A 100 -14.50 45.35 40.66
CA PHE A 100 -13.73 46.59 40.51
C PHE A 100 -14.15 47.44 39.30
N LEU A 101 -14.96 46.91 38.37
CA LEU A 101 -15.26 47.56 37.07
C LEU A 101 -16.61 48.30 37.00
N ARG A 102 -17.25 48.63 38.14
CA ARG A 102 -18.46 49.47 38.15
C ARG A 102 -18.14 50.95 38.41
N HIS A 103 -17.70 51.67 37.37
CA HIS A 103 -17.90 53.13 37.27
C HIS A 103 -18.08 53.57 35.81
N PRO A 104 -18.97 54.55 35.52
CA PRO A 104 -19.36 54.89 34.16
C PRO A 104 -18.37 55.86 33.48
N ALA A 105 -18.14 55.66 32.18
CA ALA A 105 -17.30 56.52 31.33
C ALA A 105 -18.13 57.64 30.67
N PRO A 106 -17.57 58.85 30.47
CA PRO A 106 -18.20 59.90 29.68
C PRO A 106 -17.80 59.85 28.19
N ALA A 107 -18.68 60.44 27.37
CA ALA A 107 -18.67 60.43 25.90
C ALA A 107 -17.50 61.20 25.24
N LYS A 108 -17.17 60.82 24.00
CA LYS A 108 -16.34 61.61 23.06
C LYS A 108 -16.78 61.45 21.59
N PRO A 109 -16.41 62.40 20.70
CA PRO A 109 -17.16 62.80 19.50
C PRO A 109 -16.63 62.25 18.17
N ALA A 110 -17.30 62.65 17.09
CA ALA A 110 -17.13 62.27 15.68
C ALA A 110 -15.78 62.65 15.02
N LEU A 111 -15.44 61.93 13.94
CA LEU A 111 -14.28 62.13 13.04
C LEU A 111 -14.73 62.25 11.57
N PRO A 112 -14.07 63.07 10.74
CA PRO A 112 -14.33 63.16 9.31
C PRO A 112 -13.19 62.63 8.40
N HIS A 113 -13.59 62.32 7.16
CA HIS A 113 -12.85 62.20 5.88
C HIS A 113 -11.98 60.97 5.52
N THR A 114 -12.15 60.61 4.25
CA THR A 114 -11.64 59.50 3.43
C THR A 114 -10.27 59.79 2.83
N LEU A 115 -9.42 58.75 2.70
CA LEU A 115 -8.17 58.78 1.94
C LEU A 115 -8.19 57.66 0.87
N ALA A 116 -8.71 57.99 -0.30
CA ALA A 116 -8.35 57.35 -1.55
C ALA A 116 -7.20 58.19 -2.13
N ASP A 117 -5.96 57.77 -1.89
CA ASP A 117 -4.76 58.23 -2.61
C ASP A 117 -3.52 57.55 -1.98
N CYS A 118 -3.27 56.28 -2.33
CA CYS A 118 -1.99 55.60 -2.09
C CYS A 118 -1.94 54.27 -2.89
N MET A 119 -1.73 54.33 -4.20
CA MET A 119 -1.24 53.19 -5.00
C MET A 119 -0.11 53.65 -5.93
N PRO A 120 1.06 52.98 -5.95
CA PRO A 120 2.16 53.34 -6.85
C PRO A 120 1.99 52.70 -8.24
N LYS A 121 2.45 53.45 -9.26
CA LYS A 121 2.43 53.10 -10.69
C LYS A 121 3.59 52.15 -11.06
N ARG A 122 3.31 51.24 -12.01
CA ARG A 122 4.27 50.32 -12.66
C ARG A 122 5.28 51.07 -13.52
N GLY A 123 6.54 50.65 -13.47
CA GLY A 123 7.60 50.98 -14.42
C GLY A 123 8.45 49.74 -14.71
N ASP A 124 8.53 49.42 -16.01
CA ASP A 124 9.53 48.71 -16.81
C ASP A 124 10.57 47.79 -16.11
N GLU A 125 10.41 46.47 -16.29
CA GLU A 125 11.47 45.46 -16.16
C GLU A 125 11.57 44.64 -17.47
N GLU A 126 12.81 44.46 -17.92
CA GLU A 126 13.21 43.79 -19.16
C GLU A 126 12.79 42.31 -19.22
N ALA A 127 12.35 41.87 -20.41
CA ALA A 127 11.91 40.51 -20.68
C ALA A 127 13.07 39.51 -20.74
N LEU A 128 13.04 38.51 -19.86
CA LEU A 128 13.80 37.25 -20.00
C LEU A 128 13.23 36.44 -21.19
N PRO A 129 14.06 35.78 -22.02
CA PRO A 129 13.56 34.98 -23.13
C PRO A 129 12.85 33.72 -22.62
N THR A 130 11.54 33.69 -22.79
CA THR A 130 10.72 32.49 -22.64
C THR A 130 11.09 31.48 -23.72
N ALA A 131 11.53 30.29 -23.31
CA ALA A 131 11.63 29.14 -24.19
C ALA A 131 10.27 28.88 -24.87
N PRO A 132 10.23 28.46 -26.15
CA PRO A 132 8.99 28.20 -26.84
C PRO A 132 8.22 27.09 -26.12
N VAL A 133 7.00 27.42 -25.69
CA VAL A 133 6.00 26.42 -25.30
C VAL A 133 5.78 25.55 -26.53
N PRO A 134 5.92 24.21 -26.45
CA PRO A 134 5.60 23.35 -27.59
C PRO A 134 4.16 23.62 -28.01
N GLU A 135 3.94 23.79 -29.30
CA GLU A 135 2.61 23.95 -29.89
C GLU A 135 1.65 22.93 -29.29
N THR A 136 0.52 23.43 -28.82
CA THR A 136 -0.59 22.62 -28.34
C THR A 136 -0.93 21.58 -29.40
N VAL A 137 -0.71 20.30 -29.06
CA VAL A 137 -1.24 19.16 -29.81
C VAL A 137 -2.74 19.41 -30.04
N PRO A 138 -3.28 19.17 -31.25
CA PRO A 138 -4.68 19.45 -31.52
C PRO A 138 -5.55 18.65 -30.54
N THR A 139 -6.30 19.34 -29.68
CA THR A 139 -7.39 18.71 -28.95
C THR A 139 -8.51 18.49 -29.95
N SER A 140 -8.41 17.39 -30.72
CA SER A 140 -9.59 16.84 -31.36
C SER A 140 -10.61 16.57 -30.26
N SER A 141 -11.78 17.22 -30.33
CA SER A 141 -12.93 16.85 -29.51
C SER A 141 -13.05 15.31 -29.55
N PRO A 142 -13.17 14.63 -28.39
CA PRO A 142 -13.33 13.19 -28.42
C PRO A 142 -14.53 12.85 -29.32
N PRO A 143 -14.45 11.75 -30.10
CA PRO A 143 -15.55 11.34 -30.95
C PRO A 143 -16.85 11.25 -30.12
N PRO A 144 -18.02 11.54 -30.72
CA PRO A 144 -19.29 11.41 -30.02
C PRO A 144 -19.40 10.00 -29.42
N VAL A 145 -19.60 9.96 -28.11
CA VAL A 145 -19.68 8.70 -27.35
C VAL A 145 -21.14 8.27 -27.31
N ASP A 146 -21.39 7.00 -27.61
CA ASP A 146 -22.72 6.41 -27.49
C ASP A 146 -23.14 6.33 -26.01
N LEU A 147 -24.36 6.74 -25.70
CA LEU A 147 -24.90 6.76 -24.34
C LEU A 147 -25.96 5.67 -24.11
N GLU A 148 -26.40 4.95 -25.16
CA GLU A 148 -27.41 3.89 -25.02
C GLU A 148 -27.04 2.81 -23.99
N PRO A 149 -25.77 2.33 -23.90
CA PRO A 149 -25.38 1.30 -22.94
C PRO A 149 -25.55 1.71 -21.45
N VAL A 150 -25.64 3.01 -21.14
CA VAL A 150 -25.68 3.48 -19.74
C VAL A 150 -26.91 2.96 -19.00
N ALA A 151 -28.07 2.95 -19.67
CA ALA A 151 -29.31 2.48 -19.04
C ALA A 151 -29.25 0.98 -18.73
N GLU A 152 -28.64 0.17 -19.61
CA GLU A 152 -28.45 -1.26 -19.40
C GLU A 152 -27.49 -1.52 -18.25
N ILE A 153 -26.38 -0.78 -18.17
CA ILE A 153 -25.41 -0.87 -17.07
C ILE A 153 -26.08 -0.57 -15.73
N VAL A 154 -26.85 0.53 -15.64
CA VAL A 154 -27.57 0.90 -14.41
C VAL A 154 -28.61 -0.16 -14.03
N GLN A 155 -29.30 -0.74 -15.00
CA GLN A 155 -30.28 -1.80 -14.76
C GLN A 155 -29.63 -3.09 -14.23
N GLN A 156 -28.46 -3.45 -14.75
CA GLN A 156 -27.74 -4.66 -14.34
C GLN A 156 -27.05 -4.51 -12.98
N GLU A 157 -26.41 -3.37 -12.76
CA GLU A 157 -25.56 -3.16 -11.58
C GLU A 157 -26.28 -2.49 -10.41
N GLY A 158 -27.40 -1.80 -10.63
CA GLY A 158 -28.11 -1.01 -9.62
C GLY A 158 -27.61 0.44 -9.53
N GLY A 159 -28.51 1.34 -9.11
CA GLY A 159 -28.27 2.79 -9.10
C GLY A 159 -27.94 3.39 -7.72
N GLU A 160 -27.76 2.57 -6.69
CA GLU A 160 -27.47 3.06 -5.34
C GLU A 160 -26.01 3.48 -5.19
N ALA A 161 -25.74 4.43 -4.27
CA ALA A 161 -24.40 4.96 -4.04
C ALA A 161 -23.32 3.89 -3.72
N HIS A 162 -23.70 2.77 -3.09
CA HIS A 162 -22.77 1.69 -2.78
C HIS A 162 -22.37 0.85 -4.01
N ARG A 163 -23.11 0.96 -5.12
CA ARG A 163 -22.84 0.31 -6.41
C ARG A 163 -21.94 1.14 -7.33
N LEU A 164 -21.47 2.31 -6.89
CA LEU A 164 -20.65 3.21 -7.70
C LEU A 164 -19.38 2.54 -8.25
N ILE A 165 -18.63 1.77 -7.45
CA ILE A 165 -17.42 1.09 -7.93
C ILE A 165 -17.76 0.02 -8.99
N PRO A 166 -18.72 -0.90 -8.76
CA PRO A 166 -19.21 -1.80 -9.80
C PRO A 166 -19.68 -1.10 -11.09
N LEU A 167 -20.46 -0.01 -10.96
CA LEU A 167 -20.91 0.78 -12.11
C LEU A 167 -19.74 1.34 -12.92
N LEU A 168 -18.72 1.89 -12.26
CA LEU A 168 -17.53 2.41 -12.94
C LEU A 168 -16.73 1.30 -13.63
N HIS A 169 -16.68 0.10 -13.05
CA HIS A 169 -16.08 -1.06 -13.72
C HIS A 169 -16.85 -1.44 -14.99
N ALA A 170 -18.18 -1.50 -14.92
CA ALA A 170 -19.03 -1.82 -16.08
C ALA A 170 -18.90 -0.76 -17.19
N VAL A 171 -18.93 0.53 -16.83
CA VAL A 171 -18.68 1.63 -17.77
C VAL A 171 -17.29 1.49 -18.40
N GLN A 172 -16.25 1.25 -17.60
CA GLN A 172 -14.91 1.12 -18.16
C GLN A 172 -14.74 -0.13 -19.02
N ALA A 173 -15.44 -1.23 -18.72
CA ALA A 173 -15.42 -2.42 -19.56
C ALA A 173 -16.04 -2.15 -20.94
N GLU A 174 -17.13 -1.39 -20.99
CA GLU A 174 -17.82 -1.03 -22.23
C GLU A 174 -17.02 -0.01 -23.05
N TYR A 175 -16.58 1.09 -22.42
CA TYR A 175 -15.97 2.23 -23.13
C TYR A 175 -14.45 2.23 -23.13
N ARG A 176 -13.80 1.31 -22.39
CA ARG A 176 -12.34 1.22 -22.15
C ARG A 176 -11.70 2.37 -21.36
N TYR A 177 -12.51 3.35 -20.96
CA TYR A 177 -12.19 4.44 -20.05
C TYR A 177 -13.50 4.96 -19.47
N LEU A 178 -13.47 6.08 -18.74
CA LEU A 178 -14.63 6.75 -18.18
C LEU A 178 -14.90 8.09 -18.92
N PRO A 179 -15.68 8.09 -20.02
CA PRO A 179 -16.04 9.31 -20.75
C PRO A 179 -16.90 10.25 -19.91
N GLN A 180 -16.57 11.54 -19.87
CA GLN A 180 -17.35 12.53 -19.10
C GLN A 180 -18.86 12.55 -19.49
N PRO A 181 -19.25 12.50 -20.78
CA PRO A 181 -20.67 12.46 -21.14
C PRO A 181 -21.42 11.23 -20.59
N VAL A 182 -20.73 10.08 -20.50
CA VAL A 182 -21.27 8.85 -19.93
C VAL A 182 -21.42 8.96 -18.41
N LEU A 183 -20.43 9.54 -17.73
CA LEU A 183 -20.49 9.77 -16.27
C LEU A 183 -21.60 10.76 -15.89
N ASP A 184 -21.80 11.79 -16.71
CA ASP A 184 -22.88 12.76 -16.51
C ASP A 184 -24.25 12.09 -16.68
N GLU A 185 -24.39 11.20 -17.66
CA GLU A 185 -25.61 10.43 -17.87
C GLU A 185 -25.85 9.43 -16.74
N LEU A 186 -24.81 8.75 -16.26
CA LEU A 186 -24.87 7.86 -15.10
C LEU A 186 -25.40 8.59 -13.86
N CYS A 187 -24.95 9.82 -13.60
CA CYS A 187 -25.44 10.63 -12.48
C CYS A 187 -26.92 11.03 -12.61
N LYS A 188 -27.48 11.12 -13.82
CA LYS A 188 -28.91 11.45 -14.01
C LYS A 188 -29.82 10.25 -13.74
N GLN A 189 -29.31 9.03 -13.91
CA GLN A 189 -30.06 7.79 -13.78
C GLN A 189 -29.89 7.09 -12.43
N THR A 190 -29.05 7.65 -11.55
CA THR A 190 -28.69 7.05 -10.25
C THR A 190 -28.77 8.08 -9.12
N ASP A 191 -28.71 7.62 -7.87
CA ASP A 191 -28.64 8.51 -6.69
C ASP A 191 -27.21 9.07 -6.46
N ILE A 192 -26.33 8.93 -7.45
CA ILE A 192 -24.91 9.26 -7.34
C ILE A 192 -24.68 10.70 -7.79
N THR A 193 -24.15 11.53 -6.90
CA THR A 193 -23.80 12.91 -7.25
C THR A 193 -22.51 12.97 -8.08
N PRO A 194 -22.35 13.98 -8.96
CA PRO A 194 -21.10 14.19 -9.70
C PRO A 194 -19.86 14.32 -8.80
N ALA A 195 -20.02 14.86 -7.58
CA ALA A 195 -18.95 14.99 -6.61
C ALA A 195 -18.51 13.63 -6.02
N GLN A 196 -19.46 12.73 -5.72
CA GLN A 196 -19.16 11.37 -5.29
C GLN A 196 -18.46 10.60 -6.40
N LEU A 197 -19.01 10.65 -7.61
CA LEU A 197 -18.45 10.01 -8.78
C LEU A 197 -17.01 10.47 -9.03
N ALA A 198 -16.79 11.78 -9.17
CA ALA A 198 -15.46 12.34 -9.40
C ALA A 198 -14.48 11.99 -8.26
N GLY A 199 -14.96 12.01 -7.01
CA GLY A 199 -14.16 11.63 -5.85
C GLY A 199 -13.70 10.18 -5.89
N VAL A 200 -14.55 9.24 -6.31
CA VAL A 200 -14.22 7.82 -6.43
C VAL A 200 -13.36 7.55 -7.65
N ALA A 201 -13.78 8.02 -8.83
CA ALA A 201 -13.06 7.81 -10.09
C ALA A 201 -11.62 8.36 -10.06
N SER A 202 -11.37 9.45 -9.32
CA SER A 202 -10.01 10.00 -9.17
C SER A 202 -9.16 9.38 -8.06
N PHE A 203 -9.79 8.63 -7.13
CA PHE A 203 -9.08 8.02 -6.00
C PHE A 203 -8.51 6.64 -6.34
N TYR A 204 -9.25 5.86 -7.12
CA TYR A 204 -8.88 4.48 -7.45
C TYR A 204 -8.08 4.42 -8.75
N THR A 205 -6.91 3.80 -8.71
CA THR A 205 -5.95 3.85 -9.84
C THR A 205 -6.42 3.06 -11.07
N LYS A 206 -7.39 2.16 -10.91
CA LYS A 206 -7.92 1.36 -12.03
C LYS A 206 -8.89 2.13 -12.91
N PHE A 207 -9.41 3.28 -12.47
CA PHE A 207 -10.34 4.07 -13.25
C PHE A 207 -9.62 5.10 -14.10
N ARG A 208 -9.63 4.90 -15.43
CA ARG A 208 -9.02 5.79 -16.41
C ARG A 208 -10.02 6.85 -16.86
N THR A 209 -9.69 8.12 -16.69
CA THR A 209 -10.48 9.24 -17.25
C THR A 209 -9.98 9.72 -18.62
N LYS A 210 -8.88 9.11 -19.10
CA LYS A 210 -8.29 9.38 -20.42
C LYS A 210 -8.52 8.18 -21.34
N PRO A 211 -8.67 8.40 -22.66
CA PRO A 211 -8.78 7.31 -23.63
C PRO A 211 -7.61 6.33 -23.48
N CYS A 212 -7.94 5.04 -23.55
CA CYS A 212 -6.95 3.97 -23.60
C CYS A 212 -6.63 3.66 -25.07
N GLY A 213 -5.36 3.38 -25.36
CA GLY A 213 -4.96 2.81 -26.63
C GLY A 213 -5.55 1.42 -26.83
N LYS A 214 -5.41 0.89 -28.06
CA LYS A 214 -5.92 -0.43 -28.43
C LYS A 214 -5.41 -1.55 -27.49
N HIS A 215 -4.17 -1.45 -27.03
CA HIS A 215 -3.53 -2.35 -26.09
C HIS A 215 -3.19 -1.63 -24.79
N LEU A 216 -3.46 -2.26 -23.65
CA LEU A 216 -3.06 -1.77 -22.33
C LEU A 216 -1.87 -2.57 -21.80
N VAL A 217 -0.75 -1.91 -21.59
CA VAL A 217 0.48 -2.48 -21.03
C VAL A 217 0.67 -1.98 -19.60
N GLN A 218 0.55 -2.86 -18.62
CA GLN A 218 0.76 -2.55 -17.21
C GLN A 218 2.06 -3.18 -16.72
N LEU A 219 3.04 -2.35 -16.37
CA LEU A 219 4.30 -2.81 -15.81
C LEU A 219 4.21 -2.87 -14.29
N CYS A 220 4.53 -4.04 -13.73
CA CYS A 220 4.57 -4.23 -12.29
C CYS A 220 5.75 -3.46 -11.69
N ARG A 221 5.46 -2.52 -10.80
CA ARG A 221 6.46 -1.83 -9.96
C ARG A 221 6.51 -2.40 -8.54
N GLY A 222 6.08 -3.66 -8.35
CA GLY A 222 6.19 -4.35 -7.06
C GLY A 222 7.64 -4.69 -6.73
N THR A 223 7.93 -4.97 -5.46
CA THR A 223 9.31 -5.04 -4.95
C THR A 223 10.18 -6.04 -5.70
N ALA A 224 9.66 -7.25 -5.92
CA ALA A 224 10.38 -8.28 -6.68
C ALA A 224 10.72 -7.80 -8.11
N CYS A 225 9.80 -7.07 -8.76
CA CYS A 225 10.01 -6.50 -10.10
C CYS A 225 11.00 -5.34 -10.05
N HIS A 226 10.94 -4.47 -9.05
CA HIS A 226 11.90 -3.37 -8.87
C HIS A 226 13.32 -3.90 -8.67
N VAL A 227 13.55 -4.84 -7.74
CA VAL A 227 14.90 -5.40 -7.51
C VAL A 227 15.42 -6.19 -8.72
N ALA A 228 14.51 -6.75 -9.53
CA ALA A 228 14.79 -7.41 -10.80
C ALA A 228 15.00 -6.44 -11.99
N GLY A 229 14.81 -5.12 -11.80
CA GLY A 229 15.12 -4.10 -12.81
C GLY A 229 13.95 -3.59 -13.65
N ALA A 230 12.71 -3.68 -13.17
CA ALA A 230 11.51 -3.24 -13.89
C ALA A 230 11.53 -1.76 -14.35
N ASP A 231 12.22 -0.87 -13.62
CA ASP A 231 12.33 0.54 -14.03
C ASP A 231 13.06 0.69 -15.37
N ARG A 232 14.02 -0.21 -15.68
CA ARG A 232 14.70 -0.23 -16.99
C ARG A 232 13.74 -0.69 -18.09
N VAL A 233 12.95 -1.72 -17.81
CA VAL A 233 11.94 -2.24 -18.75
C VAL A 233 10.92 -1.15 -19.09
N LEU A 234 10.48 -0.37 -18.10
CA LEU A 234 9.56 0.76 -18.29
C LEU A 234 10.15 1.88 -19.16
N GLU A 235 11.38 2.30 -18.86
CA GLU A 235 12.08 3.35 -19.60
C GLU A 235 12.23 2.96 -21.09
N GLU A 236 12.66 1.72 -21.33
CA GLU A 236 12.88 1.19 -22.67
C GLU A 236 11.58 0.93 -23.44
N MET A 237 10.53 0.45 -22.77
CA MET A 237 9.20 0.26 -23.37
C MET A 237 8.62 1.60 -23.85
N ARG A 238 8.65 2.62 -22.99
CA ARG A 238 8.15 3.96 -23.35
C ARG A 238 8.94 4.57 -24.51
N ARG A 239 10.27 4.41 -24.49
CA ARG A 239 11.14 4.86 -25.57
C ARG A 239 10.81 4.16 -26.88
N GLY A 240 10.64 2.84 -26.87
CA GLY A 240 10.34 2.04 -28.05
C GLY A 240 8.97 2.34 -28.67
N LEU A 241 7.98 2.72 -27.86
CA LEU A 241 6.65 3.17 -28.31
C LEU A 241 6.59 4.67 -28.66
N GLY A 242 7.66 5.44 -28.42
CA GLY A 242 7.68 6.88 -28.68
C GLY A 242 6.76 7.69 -27.75
N ILE A 243 6.51 7.19 -26.53
CA ILE A 243 5.66 7.87 -25.54
C ILE A 243 6.46 9.00 -24.90
N ALA A 244 5.98 10.24 -25.07
CA ALA A 244 6.61 11.43 -24.51
C ALA A 244 6.50 11.48 -22.97
N PRO A 245 7.44 12.16 -22.27
CA PRO A 245 7.33 12.38 -20.83
C PRO A 245 5.99 13.04 -20.45
N GLY A 246 5.30 12.46 -19.46
CA GLY A 246 3.99 12.93 -19.00
C GLY A 246 2.79 12.40 -19.80
N GLN A 247 3.03 11.67 -20.89
CA GLN A 247 2.02 10.89 -21.59
C GLN A 247 2.11 9.42 -21.18
N ASP A 248 1.00 8.71 -21.36
CA ASP A 248 0.90 7.26 -21.12
C ASP A 248 0.57 6.48 -22.40
N THR A 249 0.13 7.13 -23.46
CA THR A 249 -0.34 6.48 -24.69
C THR A 249 0.52 6.91 -25.87
N ASP A 250 0.80 5.97 -26.77
CA ASP A 250 1.60 6.27 -27.96
C ASP A 250 0.88 7.26 -28.90
N PRO A 251 1.63 7.97 -29.77
CA PRO A 251 1.05 8.97 -30.67
C PRO A 251 -0.01 8.44 -31.65
N ASN A 252 -0.03 7.13 -31.89
CA ASN A 252 -0.95 6.47 -32.82
C ASN A 252 -2.19 5.87 -32.11
N GLY A 253 -2.29 6.03 -30.79
CA GLY A 253 -3.37 5.44 -29.97
C GLY A 253 -3.36 3.92 -29.95
N GLN A 254 -2.23 3.26 -30.25
CA GLN A 254 -2.17 1.80 -30.31
C GLN A 254 -1.91 1.17 -28.94
N ALA A 255 -1.00 1.75 -28.16
CA ALA A 255 -0.59 1.20 -26.87
C ALA A 255 -0.61 2.27 -25.77
N THR A 256 -1.19 1.92 -24.63
CA THR A 256 -1.06 2.67 -23.37
C THR A 256 -0.11 1.91 -22.44
N VAL A 257 0.87 2.61 -21.85
CA VAL A 257 1.85 2.08 -20.90
C VAL A 257 1.68 2.73 -19.52
N GLU A 258 1.24 1.91 -18.57
CA GLU A 258 1.02 2.28 -17.18
C GLU A 258 1.90 1.47 -16.23
N THR A 259 1.94 1.93 -14.97
CA THR A 259 2.59 1.22 -13.88
C THR A 259 1.56 0.82 -12.85
N VAL A 260 1.65 -0.39 -12.33
CA VAL A 260 0.82 -0.89 -11.24
C VAL A 260 1.69 -1.16 -10.01
N GLY A 261 1.15 -0.93 -8.81
CA GLY A 261 1.88 -1.14 -7.57
C GLY A 261 2.40 -2.58 -7.42
N CYS A 262 1.55 -3.58 -7.64
CA CYS A 262 1.93 -5.00 -7.69
C CYS A 262 0.86 -5.82 -8.41
N LEU A 263 1.25 -6.69 -9.35
CA LEU A 263 0.37 -7.66 -10.01
C LEU A 263 0.13 -8.95 -9.18
N GLY A 264 0.81 -9.08 -8.04
CA GLY A 264 0.73 -10.28 -7.17
C GLY A 264 1.31 -11.55 -7.80
N CYS A 265 2.17 -11.45 -8.81
CA CYS A 265 2.84 -12.58 -9.44
C CYS A 265 4.36 -12.47 -9.27
N CYS A 266 4.82 -12.23 -8.03
CA CYS A 266 6.21 -11.86 -7.77
C CYS A 266 7.25 -12.94 -8.10
N SER A 267 6.84 -14.21 -8.24
CA SER A 267 7.67 -15.29 -8.79
C SER A 267 8.02 -15.10 -10.26
N LEU A 268 7.26 -14.29 -11.00
CA LEU A 268 7.42 -14.02 -12.43
C LEU A 268 8.20 -12.72 -12.71
N ALA A 269 8.80 -12.10 -11.69
CA ALA A 269 9.44 -10.80 -11.80
C ALA A 269 10.64 -10.77 -12.79
N PRO A 270 10.83 -9.70 -13.60
CA PRO A 270 9.91 -8.59 -13.83
C PRO A 270 8.66 -9.02 -14.61
N ALA A 271 7.48 -8.67 -14.08
CA ALA A 271 6.20 -9.02 -14.70
C ALA A 271 5.61 -7.82 -15.45
N VAL A 272 5.13 -8.07 -16.67
CA VAL A 272 4.43 -7.09 -17.51
C VAL A 272 3.12 -7.70 -17.96
N GLN A 273 2.01 -7.02 -17.73
CA GLN A 273 0.71 -7.41 -18.25
C GLN A 273 0.44 -6.67 -19.56
N VAL A 274 0.09 -7.40 -20.61
CA VAL A 274 -0.38 -6.85 -21.89
C VAL A 274 -1.80 -7.34 -22.10
N ASP A 275 -2.75 -6.40 -22.04
CA ASP A 275 -4.18 -6.63 -21.96
C ASP A 275 -4.50 -7.59 -20.80
N GLU A 276 -4.95 -8.82 -21.09
CA GLU A 276 -5.27 -9.84 -20.08
C GLU A 276 -4.09 -10.78 -19.77
N ASN A 277 -2.98 -10.67 -20.50
CA ASN A 277 -1.91 -11.66 -20.47
C ASN A 277 -0.72 -11.16 -19.63
N ILE A 278 -0.31 -11.94 -18.64
CA ILE A 278 0.88 -11.67 -17.84
C ILE A 278 2.10 -12.34 -18.49
N LEU A 279 3.10 -11.53 -18.82
CA LEU A 279 4.41 -11.93 -19.30
C LEU A 279 5.39 -11.99 -18.11
N ALA A 280 6.15 -13.08 -18.04
CA ALA A 280 7.08 -13.38 -16.96
C ALA A 280 8.53 -13.11 -17.38
N ASN A 281 9.37 -12.69 -16.42
CA ASN A 281 10.80 -12.49 -16.58
C ASN A 281 11.15 -11.61 -17.79
N VAL A 282 10.39 -10.54 -18.00
CA VAL A 282 10.55 -9.65 -19.16
C VAL A 282 11.85 -8.87 -19.04
N LYS A 283 12.68 -8.96 -20.07
CA LYS A 283 13.93 -8.22 -20.19
C LYS A 283 13.86 -7.19 -21.30
N VAL A 284 14.85 -6.30 -21.35
CA VAL A 284 14.97 -5.27 -22.39
C VAL A 284 15.06 -5.92 -23.78
N GLU A 285 15.64 -7.12 -23.87
CA GLU A 285 15.78 -7.85 -25.14
C GLU A 285 14.44 -8.36 -25.69
N ASP A 286 13.43 -8.54 -24.84
CA ASP A 286 12.09 -9.03 -25.22
C ASP A 286 11.17 -7.89 -25.71
N LEU A 287 11.51 -6.64 -25.37
CA LEU A 287 10.69 -5.46 -25.66
C LEU A 287 10.37 -5.25 -27.15
N PRO A 288 11.30 -5.45 -28.11
CA PRO A 288 10.98 -5.26 -29.53
C PRO A 288 9.79 -6.11 -29.99
N GLU A 289 9.64 -7.33 -29.47
CA GLU A 289 8.53 -8.23 -29.83
C GLU A 289 7.21 -7.78 -29.19
N ILE A 290 7.25 -7.34 -27.93
CA ILE A 290 6.07 -6.78 -27.24
C ILE A 290 5.60 -5.51 -27.94
N ILE A 291 6.52 -4.62 -28.31
CA ILE A 291 6.23 -3.37 -29.02
C ILE A 291 5.63 -3.67 -30.41
N ASP A 292 6.21 -4.60 -31.17
CA ASP A 292 5.68 -4.97 -32.47
C ASP A 292 4.27 -5.58 -32.35
N HIS A 293 3.99 -6.33 -31.28
CA HIS A 293 2.63 -6.80 -30.99
C HIS A 293 1.67 -5.64 -30.69
N CYS A 294 2.04 -4.73 -29.79
CA CYS A 294 1.21 -3.58 -29.44
C CYS A 294 0.98 -2.61 -30.61
N GLN A 295 1.85 -2.62 -31.63
CA GLN A 295 1.74 -1.80 -32.85
C GLN A 295 1.08 -2.54 -34.02
N ASP A 296 0.48 -3.72 -33.81
CA ASP A 296 -0.13 -4.57 -34.83
C ASP A 296 0.78 -4.87 -36.04
N LYS A 297 2.11 -4.86 -35.85
CA LYS A 297 3.05 -5.11 -36.96
C LYS A 297 3.01 -6.58 -37.39
N PRO A 298 3.18 -6.88 -38.69
CA PRO A 298 3.21 -8.25 -39.18
C PRO A 298 4.36 -9.04 -38.55
N LYS A 299 4.03 -10.23 -38.03
CA LYS A 299 4.97 -11.12 -37.31
C LYS A 299 6.20 -11.43 -38.16
N LYS A 300 7.40 -11.00 -37.75
CA LYS A 300 8.67 -11.20 -38.49
C LYS A 300 9.33 -12.57 -38.28
N ARG A 301 8.87 -13.41 -37.33
CA ARG A 301 9.41 -14.75 -37.05
C ARG A 301 8.31 -15.75 -36.64
N SER A 302 8.45 -17.01 -37.06
CA SER A 302 7.52 -18.13 -36.78
C SER A 302 7.77 -18.85 -35.44
N GLY A 303 8.60 -18.31 -34.55
CA GLY A 303 8.89 -18.88 -33.24
C GLY A 303 8.30 -17.97 -32.18
N TYR A 304 7.09 -18.31 -31.74
CA TYR A 304 6.28 -17.60 -30.76
C TYR A 304 7.08 -17.09 -29.54
N LEU A 305 6.92 -15.80 -29.19
CA LEU A 305 6.81 -15.40 -27.78
C LEU A 305 5.96 -16.48 -27.12
N PRO A 306 6.38 -17.13 -26.03
CA PRO A 306 5.39 -17.75 -25.21
C PRO A 306 4.54 -16.59 -24.65
N PHE A 307 3.48 -16.21 -25.38
CA PHE A 307 2.18 -16.44 -24.78
C PHE A 307 2.25 -17.90 -24.35
N ARG A 308 2.77 -18.14 -23.15
CA ARG A 308 2.49 -19.35 -22.41
C ARG A 308 0.98 -19.24 -22.24
N LYS A 309 0.22 -19.61 -23.29
CA LYS A 309 -1.08 -20.23 -23.07
C LYS A 309 -0.75 -21.23 -21.98
N PRO A 310 -1.42 -21.17 -20.83
CA PRO A 310 -1.36 -22.27 -19.89
C PRO A 310 -1.79 -23.46 -20.74
N THR A 311 -0.83 -24.26 -21.20
CA THR A 311 -1.14 -25.50 -21.90
C THR A 311 -2.02 -26.25 -20.93
N ALA A 312 -3.12 -26.83 -21.40
CA ALA A 312 -4.14 -27.47 -20.56
C ALA A 312 -3.62 -28.66 -19.71
N SER A 313 -2.31 -28.91 -19.71
CA SER A 313 -1.60 -29.84 -18.82
C SER A 313 -0.72 -29.16 -17.75
N HIS A 314 -0.64 -27.82 -17.74
CA HIS A 314 0.09 -26.95 -16.78
C HIS A 314 -0.75 -25.71 -16.40
N SER A 315 -2.07 -25.79 -16.55
CA SER A 315 -3.02 -24.71 -16.27
C SER A 315 -3.17 -24.36 -14.78
N LEU A 316 -2.32 -24.93 -13.93
CA LEU A 316 -2.22 -24.66 -12.49
C LEU A 316 -0.87 -24.06 -12.06
N ASP A 317 0.14 -23.89 -12.95
CA ASP A 317 1.54 -23.69 -12.51
C ASP A 317 2.28 -22.44 -13.02
N ALA A 318 1.71 -21.63 -13.92
CA ALA A 318 2.42 -20.46 -14.46
C ALA A 318 1.99 -19.10 -13.87
N THR A 319 0.85 -19.06 -13.17
CA THR A 319 0.32 -17.84 -12.53
C THR A 319 0.20 -17.97 -11.02
N SER A 320 0.11 -19.19 -10.48
CA SER A 320 0.35 -19.52 -9.08
C SER A 320 1.85 -19.36 -8.79
N GLY A 321 2.21 -18.88 -7.61
CA GLY A 321 3.58 -19.15 -7.16
C GLY A 321 3.73 -20.66 -7.08
N GLU A 322 4.78 -21.23 -7.66
CA GLU A 322 5.11 -22.63 -7.43
C GLU A 322 5.15 -22.81 -5.90
N LEU A 323 4.27 -23.65 -5.35
CA LEU A 323 4.38 -23.99 -3.95
C LEU A 323 5.72 -24.69 -3.82
N LEU A 324 6.59 -24.18 -2.94
CA LEU A 324 7.88 -24.81 -2.66
C LEU A 324 7.61 -26.04 -1.79
N LEU A 325 6.95 -27.01 -2.41
CA LEU A 325 6.70 -28.32 -1.87
C LEU A 325 8.03 -29.03 -1.81
N GLU A 326 8.59 -29.11 -0.62
CA GLU A 326 9.42 -30.25 -0.35
C GLU A 326 8.54 -31.48 -0.20
N SER A 327 9.03 -32.60 -0.71
CA SER A 327 8.50 -33.95 -0.44
C SER A 327 8.59 -34.35 1.04
N ASP A 328 9.03 -33.42 1.91
CA ASP A 328 9.17 -33.64 3.32
C ASP A 328 7.80 -33.57 4.01
N THR A 329 7.17 -34.72 4.10
CA THR A 329 5.88 -34.96 4.80
C THR A 329 5.95 -34.69 6.31
N ALA A 330 7.13 -34.34 6.84
CA ALA A 330 7.35 -34.11 8.27
C ALA A 330 6.89 -32.72 8.78
N ARG A 331 6.68 -31.73 7.90
CA ARG A 331 6.30 -30.36 8.33
C ARG A 331 4.78 -30.15 8.26
N PRO A 332 4.17 -29.51 9.28
CA PRO A 332 2.71 -29.40 9.36
C PRO A 332 2.18 -28.45 8.28
N ARG A 333 1.10 -28.87 7.61
CA ARG A 333 0.39 -28.09 6.59
C ARG A 333 -1.07 -27.94 7.00
N VAL A 334 -1.41 -26.78 7.55
CA VAL A 334 -2.78 -26.43 7.95
C VAL A 334 -3.56 -25.95 6.73
N ILE A 335 -2.95 -25.08 5.92
CA ILE A 335 -3.61 -24.37 4.81
C ILE A 335 -3.40 -25.10 3.49
N THR A 336 -2.16 -25.43 3.19
CA THR A 336 -1.70 -26.00 1.91
C THR A 336 -1.75 -27.53 1.87
N GLY A 337 -2.04 -28.19 3.00
CA GLY A 337 -2.03 -29.65 3.12
C GLY A 337 -2.98 -30.34 2.13
N ASP A 338 -4.05 -29.65 1.73
CA ASP A 338 -5.03 -30.17 0.79
C ASP A 338 -4.69 -29.84 -0.69
N TRP A 339 -3.73 -28.92 -0.95
CA TRP A 339 -3.45 -28.42 -2.31
C TRP A 339 -2.91 -29.47 -3.28
N GLU A 340 -2.22 -30.50 -2.80
CA GLU A 340 -1.75 -31.63 -3.63
C GLU A 340 -2.93 -32.42 -4.24
N VAL A 341 -4.13 -32.32 -3.66
CA VAL A 341 -5.36 -33.00 -4.10
C VAL A 341 -6.34 -32.04 -4.82
N MET A 342 -6.20 -30.73 -4.62
CA MET A 342 -7.06 -29.68 -5.23
C MET A 342 -6.76 -29.35 -6.70
N ALA A 343 -6.01 -30.20 -7.42
CA ALA A 343 -5.77 -30.04 -8.86
C ALA A 343 -7.07 -30.08 -9.70
N ALA A 344 -8.15 -30.63 -9.13
CA ALA A 344 -9.52 -30.49 -9.63
C ALA A 344 -10.30 -29.58 -8.67
N ASP A 345 -10.13 -28.26 -8.82
CA ASP A 345 -10.76 -27.21 -8.02
C ASP A 345 -12.28 -27.19 -8.21
N THR A 346 -12.98 -28.11 -7.54
CA THR A 346 -14.43 -28.15 -7.49
C THR A 346 -14.92 -28.27 -6.06
N LEU A 347 -16.08 -27.67 -5.81
CA LEU A 347 -16.77 -27.74 -4.52
C LEU A 347 -16.99 -29.19 -4.07
N GLU A 348 -17.24 -30.10 -5.03
CA GLU A 348 -17.43 -31.55 -4.81
C GLU A 348 -16.16 -32.23 -4.28
N GLU A 349 -14.98 -31.81 -4.76
CA GLU A 349 -13.72 -32.36 -4.27
C GLU A 349 -13.46 -31.92 -2.83
N TYR A 350 -13.74 -30.65 -2.52
CA TYR A 350 -13.64 -30.14 -1.16
C TYR A 350 -14.56 -30.92 -0.20
N GLU A 351 -15.82 -31.19 -0.60
CA GLU A 351 -16.74 -32.04 0.17
C GLU A 351 -16.20 -33.45 0.39
N ARG A 352 -15.66 -34.09 -0.67
CA ARG A 352 -15.12 -35.46 -0.61
C ARG A 352 -14.00 -35.59 0.41
N GLN A 353 -13.23 -34.53 0.62
CA GLN A 353 -12.14 -34.46 1.60
C GLN A 353 -12.60 -34.07 3.02
N GLY A 354 -13.91 -33.98 3.25
CA GLY A 354 -14.47 -33.60 4.54
C GLY A 354 -14.63 -32.09 4.74
N GLY A 355 -14.61 -31.31 3.65
CA GLY A 355 -15.06 -29.92 3.65
C GLY A 355 -16.50 -29.79 4.14
N PHE A 356 -16.82 -28.66 4.78
CA PHE A 356 -18.10 -28.40 5.47
C PHE A 356 -18.41 -29.24 6.70
N ALA A 357 -17.57 -30.24 7.05
CA ALA A 357 -17.74 -30.99 8.29
C ALA A 357 -17.58 -30.11 9.54
N ALA A 358 -16.69 -29.10 9.49
CA ALA A 358 -16.54 -28.15 10.59
C ALA A 358 -17.78 -27.24 10.70
N LEU A 359 -18.27 -26.72 9.58
CA LEU A 359 -19.51 -25.94 9.56
C LEU A 359 -20.70 -26.75 10.10
N ALA A 360 -20.87 -28.00 9.64
CA ALA A 360 -21.93 -28.89 10.12
C ALA A 360 -21.84 -29.13 11.63
N LYS A 361 -20.62 -29.36 12.16
CA LYS A 361 -20.37 -29.50 13.60
C LYS A 361 -20.76 -28.23 14.36
N CYS A 362 -20.35 -27.04 13.88
CA CYS A 362 -20.74 -25.76 14.50
C CYS A 362 -22.26 -25.61 14.59
N LEU A 363 -22.97 -25.84 13.49
CA LEU A 363 -24.40 -25.59 13.41
C LEU A 363 -25.25 -26.60 14.21
N SER A 364 -24.74 -27.82 14.41
CA SER A 364 -25.50 -28.91 15.04
C SER A 364 -25.11 -29.19 16.49
N GLN A 365 -23.88 -28.90 16.89
CA GLN A 365 -23.32 -29.38 18.17
C GLN A 365 -22.75 -28.27 19.06
N LEU A 366 -22.41 -27.10 18.50
CA LEU A 366 -21.74 -26.04 19.24
C LEU A 366 -22.61 -24.79 19.32
N THR A 367 -22.45 -24.07 20.42
CA THR A 367 -22.94 -22.70 20.56
C THR A 367 -21.95 -21.71 19.93
N PRO A 368 -22.39 -20.49 19.57
CA PRO A 368 -21.49 -19.45 19.07
C PRO A 368 -20.29 -19.17 19.99
N ASP A 369 -20.51 -19.15 21.31
CA ASP A 369 -19.44 -18.93 22.30
C ASP A 369 -18.44 -20.09 22.34
N GLU A 370 -18.90 -21.34 22.27
CA GLU A 370 -18.00 -22.51 22.20
C GLU A 370 -17.14 -22.50 20.93
N VAL A 371 -17.67 -22.02 19.80
CA VAL A 371 -16.88 -21.83 18.57
C VAL A 371 -15.79 -20.77 18.78
N ILE A 372 -16.14 -19.64 19.41
CA ILE A 372 -15.17 -18.59 19.72
C ILE A 372 -14.10 -19.11 20.68
N ASP A 373 -14.49 -19.89 21.70
CA ASP A 373 -13.57 -20.47 22.66
C ASP A 373 -12.61 -21.47 22.00
N GLU A 374 -13.07 -22.30 21.06
CA GLU A 374 -12.18 -23.20 20.31
C GLU A 374 -11.15 -22.41 19.49
N VAL A 375 -11.55 -21.28 18.88
CA VAL A 375 -10.63 -20.38 18.18
C VAL A 375 -9.66 -19.70 19.18
N ASP A 376 -10.13 -19.33 20.37
CA ASP A 376 -9.30 -18.72 21.42
C ASP A 376 -8.23 -19.69 21.92
N HIS A 377 -8.62 -20.92 22.25
CA HIS A 377 -7.71 -21.99 22.68
C HIS A 377 -6.67 -22.36 21.62
N SER A 378 -6.96 -22.15 20.34
CA SER A 378 -5.99 -22.38 19.27
C SER A 378 -4.84 -21.36 19.28
N GLY A 379 -5.07 -20.18 19.88
CA GLY A 379 -4.15 -19.05 19.83
C GLY A 379 -4.05 -18.41 18.44
N LEU A 380 -5.05 -18.59 17.57
CA LEU A 380 -5.08 -17.99 16.24
C LEU A 380 -5.04 -16.45 16.33
N ARG A 381 -4.04 -15.88 15.66
CA ARG A 381 -3.88 -14.44 15.47
C ARG A 381 -4.14 -14.08 14.01
N GLY A 382 -4.64 -12.86 13.78
CA GLY A 382 -4.95 -12.36 12.44
C GLY A 382 -3.73 -12.39 11.52
N ARG A 383 -3.86 -13.08 10.39
CA ARG A 383 -2.81 -13.32 9.41
C ARG A 383 -2.57 -12.19 8.41
N GLY A 384 -3.44 -11.17 8.39
CA GLY A 384 -3.23 -9.94 7.62
C GLY A 384 -2.15 -8.99 8.17
N GLY A 385 -1.30 -9.45 9.08
CA GLY A 385 -0.08 -8.76 9.52
C GLY A 385 -0.09 -8.09 10.89
N GLY A 386 -1.22 -7.55 11.34
CA GLY A 386 -1.31 -6.92 12.66
C GLY A 386 -1.25 -7.91 13.83
N GLY A 387 -1.52 -9.20 13.60
CA GLY A 387 -1.44 -10.24 14.64
C GLY A 387 -2.39 -10.02 15.81
N PHE A 388 -3.56 -9.39 15.61
CA PHE A 388 -4.56 -9.25 16.67
C PHE A 388 -5.21 -10.62 16.96
N PRO A 389 -5.48 -11.01 18.22
CA PRO A 389 -6.13 -12.29 18.54
C PRO A 389 -7.50 -12.40 17.87
N ALA A 390 -7.71 -13.47 17.07
CA ALA A 390 -8.91 -13.61 16.25
C ALA A 390 -10.17 -13.73 17.13
N ALA A 391 -10.14 -14.60 18.14
CA ALA A 391 -11.26 -14.84 19.05
C ALA A 391 -11.65 -13.57 19.83
N GLN A 392 -10.68 -12.76 20.29
CA GLN A 392 -10.99 -11.49 20.95
C GLN A 392 -11.77 -10.56 20.03
N LYS A 393 -11.40 -10.48 18.75
CA LYS A 393 -12.13 -9.69 17.76
C LYS A 393 -13.56 -10.22 17.55
N TRP A 394 -13.72 -11.54 17.54
CA TRP A 394 -15.02 -12.20 17.39
C TRP A 394 -15.92 -11.92 18.60
N ARG A 395 -15.40 -12.02 19.83
CA ARG A 395 -16.11 -11.66 21.06
C ARG A 395 -16.62 -10.22 21.02
N LEU A 396 -15.77 -9.26 20.62
CA LEU A 396 -16.16 -7.84 20.55
C LEU A 396 -17.36 -7.60 19.61
N VAL A 397 -17.41 -8.29 18.47
CA VAL A 397 -18.53 -8.23 17.52
C VAL A 397 -19.75 -9.02 18.04
N GLY A 398 -19.50 -10.18 18.65
CA GLY A 398 -20.51 -11.06 19.25
C GLY A 398 -21.33 -10.35 20.33
N LEU A 399 -20.68 -9.51 21.14
CA LEU A 399 -21.32 -8.72 22.21
C LEU A 399 -22.28 -7.63 21.70
N GLN A 400 -22.13 -7.20 20.44
CA GLN A 400 -23.01 -6.16 19.89
C GLN A 400 -24.40 -6.72 19.55
N SER A 401 -25.40 -5.85 19.54
CA SER A 401 -26.77 -6.19 19.13
C SER A 401 -27.09 -5.74 17.70
N GLY A 402 -28.21 -6.22 17.16
CA GLY A 402 -28.69 -5.85 15.82
C GLY A 402 -28.04 -6.63 14.69
N SER A 403 -28.29 -6.19 13.45
CA SER A 403 -27.72 -6.81 12.25
C SER A 403 -26.21 -6.63 12.21
N LYS A 404 -25.48 -7.69 11.86
CA LYS A 404 -24.00 -7.71 11.82
C LYS A 404 -23.50 -8.22 10.48
N TYR A 405 -22.27 -7.86 10.17
CA TYR A 405 -21.60 -8.25 8.93
C TYR A 405 -20.29 -8.97 9.21
N VAL A 406 -19.91 -9.87 8.30
CA VAL A 406 -18.56 -10.42 8.23
C VAL A 406 -17.92 -10.04 6.89
N ILE A 407 -16.64 -9.70 6.89
CA ILE A 407 -15.88 -9.38 5.70
C ILE A 407 -14.61 -10.22 5.65
N ALA A 408 -14.44 -10.97 4.56
CA ALA A 408 -13.15 -11.55 4.18
C ALA A 408 -12.36 -10.50 3.39
N ASN A 409 -11.25 -10.03 3.97
CA ASN A 409 -10.34 -9.09 3.34
C ASN A 409 -9.31 -9.85 2.48
N GLY A 410 -9.52 -9.83 1.16
CA GLY A 410 -8.61 -10.32 0.12
C GLY A 410 -7.95 -9.19 -0.68
N ASP A 411 -7.85 -7.98 -0.11
CA ASP A 411 -7.03 -6.90 -0.67
C ASP A 411 -5.55 -7.10 -0.28
N GLU A 412 -4.93 -8.16 -0.80
CA GLU A 412 -3.52 -8.49 -0.59
C GLU A 412 -2.63 -7.51 -1.35
N GLY A 413 -2.58 -6.27 -0.88
CA GLY A 413 -1.92 -5.16 -1.57
C GLY A 413 -0.39 -5.23 -1.51
N ASP A 414 0.18 -5.90 -0.51
CA ASP A 414 1.62 -5.92 -0.21
C ASP A 414 2.45 -6.41 -1.41
N PRO A 415 3.31 -5.58 -2.01
CA PRO A 415 4.35 -6.04 -2.92
C PRO A 415 5.16 -7.21 -2.35
N GLY A 416 5.24 -8.29 -3.12
CA GLY A 416 5.88 -9.54 -2.69
C GLY A 416 4.89 -10.56 -2.09
N ALA A 417 3.65 -10.17 -1.78
CA ALA A 417 2.61 -11.04 -1.25
C ALA A 417 1.67 -11.56 -2.35
N PHE A 418 1.33 -12.84 -2.27
CA PHE A 418 0.44 -13.54 -3.19
C PHE A 418 -0.14 -14.84 -2.60
N MET A 419 -0.14 -14.97 -1.28
CA MET A 419 -0.63 -16.14 -0.57
C MET A 419 -2.16 -16.14 -0.47
N ASP A 420 -2.79 -14.99 -0.19
CA ASP A 420 -4.25 -14.89 -0.15
C ASP A 420 -4.81 -15.12 -1.55
N ARG A 421 -4.14 -14.60 -2.59
CA ARG A 421 -4.45 -14.92 -3.99
C ARG A 421 -4.50 -16.43 -4.20
N SER A 422 -3.41 -17.12 -3.85
CA SER A 422 -3.32 -18.57 -4.04
C SER A 422 -4.36 -19.33 -3.23
N ILE A 423 -4.71 -18.89 -2.02
CA ILE A 423 -5.77 -19.51 -1.23
C ILE A 423 -7.15 -19.31 -1.90
N MET A 424 -7.49 -18.10 -2.34
CA MET A 424 -8.78 -17.83 -3.00
C MET A 424 -8.88 -18.49 -4.38
N GLU A 425 -7.76 -18.59 -5.09
CA GLU A 425 -7.73 -19.27 -6.37
C GLU A 425 -7.82 -20.78 -6.15
N SER A 426 -7.01 -21.39 -5.29
CA SER A 426 -6.91 -22.86 -5.19
C SER A 426 -7.87 -23.52 -4.22
N ALA A 427 -8.42 -22.77 -3.25
CA ALA A 427 -9.31 -23.31 -2.22
C ALA A 427 -10.40 -22.32 -1.78
N PRO A 428 -11.20 -21.75 -2.70
CA PRO A 428 -12.22 -20.75 -2.38
C PRO A 428 -13.25 -21.27 -1.35
N ALA A 429 -13.68 -22.52 -1.48
CA ALA A 429 -14.67 -23.13 -0.59
C ALA A 429 -14.22 -23.19 0.89
N ARG A 430 -12.92 -23.37 1.13
CA ARG A 430 -12.33 -23.38 2.48
C ARG A 430 -12.41 -22.01 3.15
N VAL A 431 -12.12 -20.95 2.40
CA VAL A 431 -12.24 -19.56 2.88
C VAL A 431 -13.69 -19.27 3.24
N LEU A 432 -14.62 -19.66 2.37
CA LEU A 432 -16.05 -19.46 2.56
C LEU A 432 -16.61 -20.29 3.71
N GLU A 433 -16.16 -21.54 3.92
CA GLU A 433 -16.52 -22.32 5.12
C GLU A 433 -16.06 -21.63 6.40
N GLY A 434 -14.80 -21.17 6.44
CA GLY A 434 -14.27 -20.42 7.58
C GLY A 434 -15.02 -19.13 7.85
N MET A 435 -15.41 -18.42 6.79
CA MET A 435 -16.24 -17.23 6.86
C MET A 435 -17.65 -17.53 7.39
N SER A 436 -18.28 -18.64 6.97
CA SER A 436 -19.58 -19.07 7.47
C SER A 436 -19.53 -19.44 8.96
N ILE A 437 -18.46 -20.10 9.40
CA ILE A 437 -18.24 -20.40 10.82
C ILE A 437 -18.06 -19.10 11.63
N ALA A 438 -17.27 -18.15 11.12
CA ALA A 438 -17.08 -16.86 11.76
C ALA A 438 -18.39 -16.07 11.86
N ALA A 439 -19.19 -16.08 10.80
CA ALA A 439 -20.51 -15.45 10.77
C ALA A 439 -21.46 -16.06 11.81
N PHE A 440 -21.50 -17.39 11.91
CA PHE A 440 -22.28 -18.10 12.92
C PHE A 440 -21.84 -17.71 14.34
N ALA A 441 -20.53 -17.71 14.59
CA ALA A 441 -19.95 -17.38 15.88
C ALA A 441 -20.30 -15.96 16.36
N VAL A 442 -20.36 -14.98 15.45
CA VAL A 442 -20.69 -13.58 15.83
C VAL A 442 -22.16 -13.23 15.66
N GLY A 443 -22.97 -14.08 15.02
CA GLY A 443 -24.36 -13.82 14.69
C GLY A 443 -24.56 -12.88 13.49
N ALA A 444 -23.67 -12.91 12.50
CA ALA A 444 -23.82 -12.18 11.25
C ALA A 444 -24.60 -12.98 10.22
N THR A 445 -25.53 -12.32 9.52
CA THR A 445 -26.37 -12.95 8.47
C THR A 445 -26.00 -12.50 7.05
N ARG A 446 -25.05 -11.57 6.94
CA ARG A 446 -24.55 -11.03 5.67
C ARG A 446 -23.02 -11.02 5.67
N GLY A 447 -22.45 -11.47 4.57
CA GLY A 447 -21.03 -11.57 4.36
C GLY A 447 -20.56 -10.87 3.10
N ILE A 448 -19.33 -10.35 3.11
CA ILE A 448 -18.68 -9.79 1.92
C ILE A 448 -17.29 -10.37 1.77
N VAL A 449 -16.97 -10.86 0.58
CA VAL A 449 -15.60 -11.15 0.18
C VAL A 449 -15.11 -9.97 -0.64
N TYR A 450 -14.16 -9.20 -0.11
CA TYR A 450 -13.55 -8.11 -0.84
C TYR A 450 -12.26 -8.61 -1.51
N VAL A 451 -12.22 -8.60 -2.83
CA VAL A 451 -11.07 -9.09 -3.61
C VAL A 451 -10.52 -7.95 -4.46
N ARG A 452 -9.20 -7.76 -4.46
CA ARG A 452 -8.57 -6.75 -5.30
C ARG A 452 -8.75 -7.03 -6.79
N ASN A 453 -8.86 -5.96 -7.59
CA ASN A 453 -9.06 -6.04 -9.04
C ASN A 453 -7.90 -6.74 -9.77
N GLU A 454 -6.67 -6.71 -9.22
CA GLU A 454 -5.55 -7.40 -9.83
C GLU A 454 -5.66 -8.93 -9.82
N TYR A 455 -6.65 -9.52 -9.13
CA TYR A 455 -6.89 -10.97 -9.05
C TYR A 455 -8.19 -11.40 -9.74
N PRO A 456 -8.33 -11.23 -11.07
CA PRO A 456 -9.57 -11.54 -11.78
C PRO A 456 -9.96 -13.03 -11.67
N LEU A 457 -8.98 -13.93 -11.58
CA LEU A 457 -9.22 -15.36 -11.38
C LEU A 457 -9.82 -15.65 -10.00
N ALA A 458 -9.26 -15.04 -8.94
CA ALA A 458 -9.80 -15.16 -7.59
C ALA A 458 -11.24 -14.62 -7.50
N VAL A 459 -11.50 -13.44 -8.09
CA VAL A 459 -12.86 -12.86 -8.16
C VAL A 459 -13.83 -13.85 -8.81
N ARG A 460 -13.47 -14.39 -9.98
CA ARG A 460 -14.31 -15.35 -10.70
C ARG A 460 -14.57 -16.62 -9.89
N ARG A 461 -13.51 -17.25 -9.36
CA ARG A 461 -13.64 -18.51 -8.58
C ARG A 461 -14.43 -18.32 -7.30
N MET A 462 -14.25 -17.20 -6.60
CA MET A 462 -15.04 -16.88 -5.41
C MET A 462 -16.53 -16.69 -5.76
N ARG A 463 -16.85 -15.96 -6.84
CA ARG A 463 -18.24 -15.79 -7.31
C ARG A 463 -18.89 -17.13 -7.70
N GLU A 464 -18.19 -17.95 -8.49
CA GLU A 464 -18.65 -19.29 -8.89
C GLU A 464 -18.88 -20.19 -7.67
N THR A 465 -17.97 -20.17 -6.69
CA THR A 465 -18.07 -21.01 -5.50
C THR A 465 -19.20 -20.57 -4.58
N VAL A 466 -19.38 -19.26 -4.37
CA VAL A 466 -20.53 -18.71 -3.63
C VAL A 466 -21.85 -19.17 -4.25
N GLN A 467 -21.97 -19.08 -5.59
CA GLN A 467 -23.17 -19.52 -6.29
C GLN A 467 -23.46 -21.02 -6.10
N ARG A 468 -22.43 -21.87 -6.25
CA ARG A 468 -22.59 -23.32 -6.02
C ARG A 468 -22.91 -23.65 -4.55
N MET A 469 -22.33 -22.93 -3.60
CA MET A 469 -22.64 -23.09 -2.17
C MET A 469 -24.09 -22.72 -1.86
N ARG A 470 -24.66 -21.71 -2.52
CA ARG A 470 -26.10 -21.39 -2.45
C ARG A 470 -26.94 -22.54 -3.00
N GLU A 471 -26.59 -23.06 -4.18
CA GLU A 471 -27.32 -24.18 -4.84
C GLU A 471 -27.33 -25.46 -4.00
N LYS A 472 -26.25 -25.74 -3.26
CA LYS A 472 -26.14 -26.90 -2.35
C LYS A 472 -26.66 -26.66 -0.94
N GLY A 473 -27.12 -25.45 -0.60
CA GLY A 473 -27.64 -25.13 0.74
C GLY A 473 -26.58 -24.95 1.83
N TYR A 474 -25.33 -24.65 1.46
CA TYR A 474 -24.29 -24.21 2.40
C TYR A 474 -24.31 -22.69 2.64
N LEU A 475 -25.03 -21.94 1.81
CA LEU A 475 -25.36 -20.52 1.95
C LEU A 475 -26.85 -20.31 1.66
N GLY A 476 -27.36 -19.15 2.06
CA GLY A 476 -28.77 -18.79 1.96
C GLY A 476 -29.52 -19.04 3.27
N ASP A 477 -30.80 -19.38 3.14
CA ASP A 477 -31.69 -19.55 4.28
C ASP A 477 -31.56 -20.93 4.92
N SER A 478 -31.52 -20.98 6.25
CA SER A 478 -31.53 -22.23 7.04
C SER A 478 -30.44 -23.21 6.60
N ILE A 479 -29.18 -22.76 6.62
CA ILE A 479 -28.00 -23.51 6.15
C ILE A 479 -27.97 -24.89 6.80
N LEU A 480 -27.86 -25.94 5.97
CA LEU A 480 -27.90 -27.34 6.39
C LEU A 480 -29.11 -27.72 7.27
N GLY A 481 -30.26 -27.05 7.08
CA GLY A 481 -31.47 -27.25 7.86
C GLY A 481 -31.43 -26.66 9.28
N SER A 482 -30.41 -25.85 9.59
CA SER A 482 -30.29 -25.14 10.87
C SER A 482 -31.17 -23.89 10.92
N ARG A 483 -31.19 -23.19 12.07
CA ARG A 483 -31.87 -21.89 12.20
C ARG A 483 -31.01 -20.71 11.70
N PHE A 484 -29.77 -20.97 11.29
CA PHE A 484 -28.84 -19.94 10.88
C PHE A 484 -28.92 -19.72 9.36
N SER A 485 -28.92 -18.46 8.95
CA SER A 485 -28.89 -18.04 7.55
C SER A 485 -27.70 -17.11 7.33
N LEU A 486 -27.01 -17.28 6.21
CA LEU A 486 -25.94 -16.39 5.80
C LEU A 486 -25.91 -16.33 4.28
N ASP A 487 -25.86 -15.11 3.77
CA ASP A 487 -25.61 -14.87 2.36
C ASP A 487 -24.36 -14.01 2.17
N ILE A 488 -23.60 -14.28 1.10
CA ILE A 488 -22.27 -13.71 0.85
C ILE A 488 -22.22 -13.09 -0.53
N ASP A 489 -21.74 -11.85 -0.62
CA ASP A 489 -21.46 -11.18 -1.89
C ASP A 489 -19.95 -11.02 -2.12
N VAL A 490 -19.54 -11.04 -3.39
CA VAL A 490 -18.14 -10.80 -3.78
C VAL A 490 -18.02 -9.39 -4.37
N VAL A 491 -17.28 -8.54 -3.68
CA VAL A 491 -17.00 -7.16 -4.08
C VAL A 491 -15.59 -7.09 -4.66
N GLU A 492 -15.48 -6.50 -5.84
CA GLU A 492 -14.22 -6.27 -6.52
C GLU A 492 -13.71 -4.86 -6.23
N GLY A 493 -12.45 -4.74 -5.79
CA GLY A 493 -11.79 -3.46 -5.54
C GLY A 493 -11.46 -2.69 -6.82
N ALA A 494 -10.70 -1.60 -6.72
CA ALA A 494 -10.33 -0.77 -7.88
C ALA A 494 -8.88 -0.24 -7.81
N GLY A 495 -7.97 -1.04 -7.23
CA GLY A 495 -6.53 -0.75 -7.19
C GLY A 495 -6.16 0.41 -6.27
N ALA A 496 -6.39 0.24 -4.97
CA ALA A 496 -5.92 1.16 -3.95
C ALA A 496 -5.36 0.34 -2.77
N PHE A 497 -4.04 0.35 -2.57
CA PHE A 497 -3.38 -0.45 -1.52
C PHE A 497 -3.94 -0.16 -0.11
N ILE A 498 -4.33 1.09 0.13
CA ILE A 498 -4.89 1.51 1.42
C ILE A 498 -6.21 0.80 1.75
N CYS A 499 -6.92 0.23 0.77
CA CYS A 499 -8.13 -0.55 1.00
C CYS A 499 -7.87 -1.88 1.71
N GLY A 500 -6.61 -2.30 1.90
CA GLY A 500 -6.25 -3.38 2.82
C GLY A 500 -6.44 -2.99 4.29
N GLU A 501 -6.49 -1.68 4.60
CA GLU A 501 -6.83 -1.17 5.92
C GLU A 501 -8.32 -1.32 6.19
N GLU A 502 -8.66 -1.89 7.35
CA GLU A 502 -10.03 -2.32 7.69
C GLU A 502 -11.12 -1.28 7.46
N THR A 503 -10.91 -0.02 7.86
CA THR A 503 -11.93 1.02 7.71
C THR A 503 -11.98 1.60 6.30
N ALA A 504 -10.83 1.66 5.61
CA ALA A 504 -10.78 2.04 4.20
C ALA A 504 -11.46 0.99 3.30
N LEU A 505 -11.29 -0.30 3.61
CA LEU A 505 -12.00 -1.40 2.95
C LEU A 505 -13.50 -1.19 3.04
N ILE A 506 -14.00 -0.92 4.25
CA ILE A 506 -15.43 -0.69 4.49
C ILE A 506 -15.94 0.53 3.69
N GLN A 507 -15.15 1.61 3.58
CA GLN A 507 -15.53 2.73 2.71
C GLN A 507 -15.62 2.32 1.24
N SER A 508 -14.68 1.49 0.77
CA SER A 508 -14.68 0.96 -0.60
C SER A 508 -15.93 0.13 -0.87
N VAL A 509 -16.28 -0.80 0.03
CA VAL A 509 -17.52 -1.58 -0.06
C VAL A 509 -18.76 -0.70 -0.13
N MET A 510 -18.77 0.45 0.54
CA MET A 510 -19.87 1.42 0.49
C MET A 510 -19.83 2.34 -0.74
N GLY A 511 -19.00 2.05 -1.75
CA GLY A 511 -18.88 2.84 -2.97
C GLY A 511 -18.23 4.21 -2.75
N ARG A 512 -17.40 4.36 -1.71
CA ARG A 512 -16.73 5.63 -1.37
C ARG A 512 -15.22 5.53 -1.59
N ARG A 513 -14.52 6.64 -1.44
CA ARG A 513 -13.04 6.66 -1.37
C ARG A 513 -12.57 5.84 -0.18
N GLY A 514 -11.56 5.00 -0.37
CA GLY A 514 -10.92 4.19 0.66
C GLY A 514 -10.08 4.99 1.67
N ILE A 515 -10.71 5.93 2.37
CA ILE A 515 -10.05 6.76 3.37
C ILE A 515 -10.29 6.14 4.75
N PRO A 516 -9.22 5.79 5.50
CA PRO A 516 -9.36 5.27 6.86
C PRO A 516 -10.08 6.25 7.78
N HIS A 517 -10.91 5.73 8.67
CA HIS A 517 -11.62 6.50 9.68
C HIS A 517 -10.83 6.51 11.01
N ARG A 518 -10.98 7.60 11.76
CA ARG A 518 -10.42 7.68 13.12
C ARG A 518 -11.17 6.68 14.01
N ARG A 519 -10.41 5.89 14.76
CA ARG A 519 -10.93 4.98 15.80
C ARG A 519 -10.65 5.59 17.18
N PRO A 520 -11.57 5.47 18.16
CA PRO A 520 -12.91 4.86 18.08
C PRO A 520 -13.95 5.72 17.30
N PRO A 521 -15.11 5.14 16.89
CA PRO A 521 -15.53 3.76 17.12
C PRO A 521 -14.75 2.75 16.26
N PHE A 522 -14.60 1.52 16.76
CA PHE A 522 -13.99 0.43 15.99
C PHE A 522 -15.03 -0.23 15.08
N PRO A 523 -14.62 -0.87 13.96
CA PRO A 523 -15.54 -1.63 13.09
C PRO A 523 -16.34 -2.70 13.82
N ALA A 524 -15.78 -3.26 14.90
CA ALA A 524 -16.47 -4.22 15.74
C ALA A 524 -17.72 -3.65 16.41
N GLU A 525 -17.76 -2.34 16.68
CA GLU A 525 -18.91 -1.60 17.23
C GLU A 525 -19.75 -0.99 16.12
N SER A 526 -19.11 -0.25 15.20
CA SER A 526 -19.76 0.45 14.10
C SER A 526 -18.85 0.45 12.86
N GLY A 527 -19.12 -0.49 11.95
CA GLY A 527 -18.39 -0.70 10.71
C GLY A 527 -19.26 -0.44 9.48
N LEU A 528 -19.46 -1.49 8.68
CA LEU A 528 -20.23 -1.44 7.44
C LEU A 528 -21.66 -0.98 7.71
N TRP A 529 -22.09 0.09 7.02
CA TRP A 529 -23.39 0.74 7.22
C TRP A 529 -23.72 1.04 8.69
N ALA A 530 -22.70 1.43 9.47
CA ALA A 530 -22.76 1.71 10.90
C ALA A 530 -23.22 0.53 11.76
N ARG A 531 -23.04 -0.70 11.27
CA ARG A 531 -23.35 -1.94 11.97
C ARG A 531 -22.08 -2.66 12.44
N PRO A 532 -22.13 -3.45 13.52
CA PRO A 532 -21.03 -4.28 13.97
C PRO A 532 -20.50 -5.15 12.83
N THR A 533 -19.21 -5.06 12.56
CA THR A 533 -18.58 -5.72 11.41
C THR A 533 -17.31 -6.43 11.82
N LEU A 534 -17.28 -7.74 11.58
CA LEU A 534 -16.08 -8.55 11.71
C LEU A 534 -15.29 -8.53 10.40
N VAL A 535 -14.10 -7.94 10.38
CA VAL A 535 -13.18 -8.05 9.23
C VAL A 535 -12.03 -8.99 9.57
N ASN A 536 -11.86 -10.05 8.79
CA ASN A 536 -10.73 -10.97 8.89
C ASN A 536 -10.06 -11.16 7.53
N ASN A 537 -8.74 -11.39 7.55
CA ASN A 537 -7.98 -11.73 6.36
C ASN A 537 -8.31 -13.15 5.87
N VAL A 538 -8.18 -13.38 4.56
CA VAL A 538 -8.44 -14.67 3.89
C VAL A 538 -7.73 -15.84 4.57
N GLU A 539 -6.41 -15.78 4.78
CA GLU A 539 -5.65 -16.85 5.44
C GLU A 539 -6.15 -17.12 6.88
N THR A 540 -6.58 -16.07 7.59
CA THR A 540 -7.14 -16.22 8.95
C THR A 540 -8.39 -17.09 8.92
N LEU A 541 -9.32 -16.81 7.99
CA LEU A 541 -10.54 -17.59 7.83
C LEU A 541 -10.26 -19.00 7.32
N ALA A 542 -9.29 -19.16 6.42
CA ALA A 542 -8.90 -20.47 5.89
C ALA A 542 -8.31 -21.43 6.94
N CYS A 543 -7.80 -20.92 8.06
CA CYS A 543 -7.34 -21.73 9.20
C CYS A 543 -8.50 -22.32 10.02
N VAL A 544 -9.65 -21.63 10.07
CA VAL A 544 -10.75 -21.96 11.00
C VAL A 544 -11.33 -23.36 10.78
N PRO A 545 -11.65 -23.80 9.55
CA PRO A 545 -12.18 -25.15 9.34
C PRO A 545 -11.22 -26.23 9.82
N TRP A 546 -9.91 -26.04 9.60
CA TRP A 546 -8.90 -27.00 10.05
C TRP A 546 -8.85 -27.10 11.57
N ILE A 547 -8.87 -25.96 12.27
CA ILE A 547 -8.88 -25.90 13.75
C ILE A 547 -10.08 -26.68 14.31
N LEU A 548 -11.27 -26.50 13.75
CA LEU A 548 -12.47 -27.16 14.28
C LEU A 548 -12.58 -28.65 13.96
N ARG A 549 -11.94 -29.11 12.87
CA ARG A 549 -11.85 -30.53 12.53
C ARG A 549 -10.83 -31.27 13.39
N HIS A 550 -9.68 -30.67 13.64
CA HIS A 550 -8.53 -31.33 14.27
C HIS A 550 -8.36 -30.99 15.76
N GLY A 551 -8.97 -29.90 16.22
CA GLY A 551 -8.87 -29.40 17.58
C GLY A 551 -7.81 -28.29 17.73
N SER A 552 -8.16 -27.30 18.54
CA SER A 552 -7.33 -26.16 18.93
C SER A 552 -5.98 -26.55 19.52
N ALA A 553 -5.96 -27.57 20.39
CA ALA A 553 -4.74 -28.08 21.00
C ALA A 553 -3.72 -28.54 19.95
N GLN A 554 -4.18 -29.20 18.88
CA GLN A 554 -3.30 -29.64 17.80
C GLN A 554 -2.73 -28.45 17.02
N PHE A 555 -3.56 -27.44 16.70
CA PHE A 555 -3.08 -26.21 16.06
C PHE A 555 -2.03 -25.50 16.92
N ALA A 556 -2.24 -25.45 18.23
CA ALA A 556 -1.34 -24.81 19.19
C ALA A 556 -0.02 -25.55 19.43
N THR A 557 0.12 -26.80 18.95
CA THR A 557 1.41 -27.51 18.93
C THR A 557 2.38 -26.95 17.90
N PHE A 558 1.86 -26.25 16.88
CA PHE A 558 2.68 -25.58 15.88
C PHE A 558 2.95 -24.13 16.30
N GLY A 559 4.10 -23.61 15.91
CA GLY A 559 4.47 -22.23 16.16
C GLY A 559 5.25 -22.02 17.47
N THR A 560 5.36 -20.76 17.89
CA THR A 560 5.97 -20.36 19.17
C THR A 560 4.92 -20.19 20.27
N GLU A 561 5.31 -19.81 21.48
CA GLU A 561 4.36 -19.50 22.57
C GLU A 561 3.49 -18.27 22.23
N GLY A 562 4.09 -17.19 21.74
CA GLY A 562 3.38 -15.96 21.38
C GLY A 562 2.71 -16.00 20.01
N SER A 563 3.06 -16.96 19.15
CA SER A 563 2.60 -17.05 17.77
C SER A 563 2.33 -18.51 17.37
N LYS A 564 1.08 -18.94 17.55
CA LYS A 564 0.64 -20.32 17.29
C LYS A 564 0.31 -20.58 15.81
N GLY A 565 0.33 -21.85 15.43
CA GLY A 565 -0.04 -22.33 14.10
C GLY A 565 1.05 -22.18 13.05
N THR A 566 0.63 -22.34 11.79
CA THR A 566 1.45 -22.12 10.60
C THR A 566 1.11 -20.77 9.95
N LYS A 567 1.99 -20.35 9.04
CA LYS A 567 1.85 -19.17 8.20
C LYS A 567 2.32 -19.53 6.80
N VAL A 568 1.58 -19.09 5.79
CA VAL A 568 2.07 -19.08 4.41
C VAL A 568 2.94 -17.84 4.22
N PHE A 569 4.17 -18.06 3.80
CA PHE A 569 5.12 -17.02 3.43
C PHE A 569 5.27 -16.99 1.91
N SER A 570 5.37 -15.80 1.35
CA SER A 570 5.71 -15.64 -0.06
C SER A 570 7.16 -15.19 -0.18
N LEU A 571 7.98 -16.04 -0.78
CA LEU A 571 9.41 -15.84 -0.95
C LEU A 571 9.68 -15.28 -2.35
N ALA A 572 10.20 -14.07 -2.42
CA ALA A 572 10.47 -13.36 -3.67
C ALA A 572 11.82 -12.63 -3.63
N GLY A 573 12.16 -11.94 -4.73
CA GLY A 573 13.42 -11.20 -4.86
C GLY A 573 14.56 -12.07 -5.36
N LYS A 574 15.78 -11.84 -4.87
CA LYS A 574 16.99 -12.50 -5.36
C LYS A 574 17.24 -13.82 -4.65
N VAL A 575 16.35 -14.77 -4.89
CA VAL A 575 16.37 -16.12 -4.33
C VAL A 575 16.33 -17.13 -5.48
N ARG A 576 17.01 -18.28 -5.32
CA ARG A 576 17.08 -19.30 -6.38
C ARG A 576 15.76 -20.04 -6.58
N HIS A 577 14.99 -20.19 -5.52
CA HIS A 577 13.69 -20.84 -5.52
C HIS A 577 12.68 -19.92 -4.83
N GLY A 578 11.94 -19.13 -5.61
CA GLY A 578 10.87 -18.25 -5.11
C GLY A 578 9.51 -18.92 -5.26
N GLY A 579 8.56 -18.58 -4.38
CA GLY A 579 7.26 -19.24 -4.35
C GLY A 579 6.54 -19.08 -3.03
N LEU A 580 5.57 -19.95 -2.75
CA LEU A 580 4.91 -20.03 -1.45
C LEU A 580 5.57 -21.08 -0.57
N VAL A 581 5.64 -20.80 0.73
CA VAL A 581 6.13 -21.73 1.76
C VAL A 581 5.16 -21.68 2.93
N GLU A 582 4.46 -22.76 3.22
CA GLU A 582 3.81 -22.89 4.52
C GLU A 582 4.82 -23.41 5.55
N ALA A 583 5.01 -22.66 6.62
CA ALA A 583 5.90 -23.03 7.70
C ALA A 583 5.29 -22.72 9.07
N PRO A 584 5.68 -23.45 10.14
CA PRO A 584 5.34 -23.07 11.51
C PRO A 584 5.80 -21.64 11.82
N MET A 585 5.00 -20.91 12.57
CA MET A 585 5.43 -19.62 13.14
C MET A 585 6.72 -19.82 13.96
N GLY A 586 7.65 -18.87 13.89
CA GLY A 586 8.96 -18.99 14.52
C GLY A 586 10.03 -19.69 13.68
N THR A 587 9.69 -20.22 12.49
CA THR A 587 10.70 -20.59 11.47
C THR A 587 11.63 -19.39 11.24
N THR A 588 12.94 -19.63 11.16
CA THR A 588 13.94 -18.56 11.06
C THR A 588 14.00 -17.97 9.65
N ILE A 589 14.51 -16.74 9.54
CA ILE A 589 14.80 -16.11 8.23
C ILE A 589 15.77 -16.98 7.42
N ARG A 590 16.78 -17.56 8.07
CA ARG A 590 17.77 -18.44 7.45
C ARG A 590 17.10 -19.66 6.83
N GLU A 591 16.21 -20.33 7.56
CA GLU A 591 15.49 -21.48 7.03
C GLU A 591 14.63 -21.10 5.82
N LEU A 592 13.90 -19.98 5.87
CA LEU A 592 13.13 -19.53 4.70
C LEU A 592 14.03 -19.24 3.48
N VAL A 593 15.16 -18.57 3.66
CA VAL A 593 16.02 -18.14 2.56
C VAL A 593 16.94 -19.26 2.04
N GLU A 594 17.66 -19.94 2.93
CA GLU A 594 18.71 -20.89 2.56
C GLU A 594 18.16 -22.29 2.33
N TYR A 595 17.19 -22.73 3.13
CA TYR A 595 16.60 -24.06 3.01
C TYR A 595 15.50 -24.07 1.95
N TYR A 596 14.40 -23.36 2.19
CA TYR A 596 13.29 -23.32 1.23
C TYR A 596 13.66 -22.57 -0.06
N GLY A 597 14.30 -21.41 0.08
CA GLY A 597 14.71 -20.58 -1.05
C GLY A 597 15.95 -21.06 -1.81
N ARG A 598 16.68 -22.05 -1.27
CA ARG A 598 17.97 -22.52 -1.80
C ARG A 598 19.05 -21.43 -1.93
N GLY A 599 18.93 -20.37 -1.15
CA GLY A 599 19.85 -19.23 -1.10
C GLY A 599 19.73 -18.26 -2.27
N VAL A 600 20.62 -17.27 -2.27
CA VAL A 600 20.76 -16.26 -3.35
C VAL A 600 21.43 -16.86 -4.60
N PRO A 601 21.36 -16.19 -5.77
CA PRO A 601 22.05 -16.66 -6.98
C PRO A 601 23.54 -16.93 -6.80
N ALA A 602 24.09 -17.86 -7.59
CA ALA A 602 25.49 -18.27 -7.48
C ALA A 602 26.46 -17.08 -7.69
N GLY A 603 27.49 -17.01 -6.84
CA GLY A 603 28.48 -15.91 -6.86
C GLY A 603 27.98 -14.61 -6.21
N ARG A 604 26.82 -14.63 -5.54
CA ARG A 604 26.26 -13.51 -4.78
C ARG A 604 26.28 -13.83 -3.29
N GLN A 605 26.13 -12.79 -2.47
CA GLN A 605 26.07 -12.91 -1.02
C GLN A 605 24.71 -12.44 -0.50
N PHE A 606 24.10 -13.23 0.38
CA PHE A 606 22.88 -12.86 1.06
C PHE A 606 23.13 -11.65 1.96
N LYS A 607 22.41 -10.55 1.71
CA LYS A 607 22.62 -9.27 2.39
C LYS A 607 21.54 -8.97 3.41
N ALA A 608 20.28 -9.08 3.00
CA ALA A 608 19.15 -8.67 3.81
C ALA A 608 17.85 -9.30 3.31
N VAL A 609 16.82 -9.24 4.15
CA VAL A 609 15.42 -9.46 3.74
C VAL A 609 14.61 -8.22 4.04
N GLN A 610 13.70 -7.86 3.14
CA GLN A 610 12.55 -7.03 3.51
C GLN A 610 11.42 -7.98 3.94
N ILE A 611 10.91 -7.79 5.15
CA ILE A 611 9.77 -8.56 5.67
C ILE A 611 8.64 -7.62 6.10
N GLY A 612 7.40 -7.99 5.76
CA GLY A 612 6.19 -7.23 6.12
C GLY A 612 5.75 -6.23 5.06
N GLY A 613 6.07 -6.48 3.79
CA GLY A 613 5.73 -5.61 2.67
C GLY A 613 6.47 -4.26 2.69
N PRO A 614 5.98 -3.24 1.96
CA PRO A 614 6.62 -1.93 1.83
C PRO A 614 6.66 -1.10 3.12
N SER A 615 5.76 -1.38 4.06
CA SER A 615 5.79 -0.77 5.39
C SER A 615 6.48 -1.66 6.43
N GLY A 616 7.11 -2.74 5.97
CA GLY A 616 7.94 -3.65 6.74
C GLY A 616 9.32 -3.09 7.09
N GLY A 617 10.21 -3.97 7.54
CA GLY A 617 11.59 -3.61 7.87
C GLY A 617 12.63 -4.39 7.04
N CYS A 618 13.79 -3.78 6.83
CA CYS A 618 14.97 -4.40 6.24
C CYS A 618 15.82 -5.05 7.34
N LEU A 619 15.89 -6.38 7.37
CA LEU A 619 16.67 -7.13 8.36
C LEU A 619 17.95 -7.70 7.70
N PRO A 620 19.14 -7.46 8.26
CA PRO A 620 20.40 -7.94 7.69
C PRO A 620 20.58 -9.46 7.83
N ALA A 621 21.41 -10.05 6.99
CA ALA A 621 21.80 -11.45 7.06
C ALA A 621 22.44 -11.84 8.41
N ALA A 622 23.03 -10.88 9.14
CA ALA A 622 23.53 -11.09 10.50
C ALA A 622 22.43 -11.45 11.52
N LEU A 623 21.16 -11.18 11.20
CA LEU A 623 19.99 -11.52 12.00
C LEU A 623 19.19 -12.68 11.40
N ALA A 624 19.76 -13.46 10.46
CA ALA A 624 19.05 -14.51 9.76
C ALA A 624 18.54 -15.64 10.68
N ASP A 625 19.17 -15.86 11.83
CA ASP A 625 18.75 -16.87 12.81
C ASP A 625 17.58 -16.39 13.70
N THR A 626 17.03 -15.20 13.44
CA THR A 626 15.86 -14.68 14.16
C THR A 626 14.62 -15.50 13.80
N PRO A 627 13.84 -15.98 14.80
CA PRO A 627 12.55 -16.62 14.56
C PRO A 627 11.54 -15.61 14.01
N ILE A 628 10.77 -16.02 13.00
CA ILE A 628 9.73 -15.17 12.40
C ILE A 628 8.44 -15.32 13.20
N ASP A 629 8.27 -14.46 14.20
CA ASP A 629 7.04 -14.29 14.98
C ASP A 629 6.70 -12.79 15.17
N TYR A 630 5.49 -12.49 15.64
CA TYR A 630 5.02 -11.10 15.72
C TYR A 630 5.87 -10.25 16.69
N GLU A 631 6.28 -10.84 17.80
CA GLU A 631 7.01 -10.14 18.87
C GLU A 631 8.46 -9.86 18.46
N ALA A 632 9.18 -10.86 17.98
CA ALA A 632 10.57 -10.76 17.55
C ALA A 632 10.74 -9.76 16.41
N LEU A 633 9.85 -9.79 15.40
CA LEU A 633 9.91 -8.82 14.30
C LEU A 633 9.71 -7.38 14.77
N ARG A 634 8.75 -7.17 15.67
CA ARG A 634 8.46 -5.83 16.22
C ARG A 634 9.67 -5.27 16.97
N GLU A 635 10.38 -6.09 17.74
CA GLU A 635 11.61 -5.68 18.45
C GLU A 635 12.74 -5.27 17.49
N LEU A 636 12.81 -5.90 16.33
CA LEU A 636 13.78 -5.55 15.29
C LEU A 636 13.40 -4.33 14.46
N GLY A 637 12.20 -3.76 14.65
CA GLY A 637 11.68 -2.64 13.87
C GLY A 637 11.02 -3.05 12.55
N ALA A 638 10.71 -4.33 12.39
CA ALA A 638 9.95 -4.88 11.28
C ALA A 638 8.53 -5.29 11.74
N ILE A 639 7.73 -5.81 10.81
CA ILE A 639 6.40 -6.36 11.10
C ILE A 639 6.20 -7.63 10.27
N MET A 640 5.27 -8.49 10.67
CA MET A 640 4.90 -9.68 9.88
C MET A 640 4.30 -9.28 8.53
N GLY A 641 3.44 -8.25 8.53
CA GLY A 641 2.62 -7.90 7.35
C GLY A 641 1.84 -9.11 6.83
N SER A 642 1.55 -9.13 5.54
CA SER A 642 0.97 -10.31 4.88
C SER A 642 1.84 -11.58 4.98
N GLY A 643 3.13 -11.52 5.33
CA GLY A 643 4.04 -12.67 5.27
C GLY A 643 4.91 -12.72 4.00
N GLY A 644 4.91 -11.65 3.21
CA GLY A 644 5.85 -11.47 2.11
C GLY A 644 7.27 -11.19 2.58
N LEU A 645 8.22 -11.92 1.97
CA LEU A 645 9.65 -11.83 2.24
C LEU A 645 10.43 -11.65 0.93
N VAL A 646 11.08 -10.49 0.80
CA VAL A 646 11.90 -10.16 -0.38
C VAL A 646 13.37 -10.27 -0.04
N VAL A 647 14.06 -11.22 -0.67
CA VAL A 647 15.49 -11.49 -0.48
C VAL A 647 16.32 -10.50 -1.29
N LEU A 648 17.32 -9.90 -0.63
CA LEU A 648 18.27 -8.94 -1.19
C LEU A 648 19.69 -9.50 -1.13
N ASP A 649 20.51 -9.17 -2.14
CA ASP A 649 21.91 -9.57 -2.24
C ASP A 649 22.87 -8.37 -2.17
N ASP A 650 24.17 -8.63 -2.30
CA ASP A 650 25.24 -7.62 -2.23
C ASP A 650 25.19 -6.53 -3.33
N THR A 651 24.32 -6.64 -4.34
CA THR A 651 24.11 -5.59 -5.37
C THR A 651 22.90 -4.72 -5.07
N ASP A 652 22.18 -4.90 -3.96
CA ASP A 652 21.08 -4.01 -3.58
C ASP A 652 21.59 -2.89 -2.68
N CYS A 653 21.28 -1.63 -3.02
CA CYS A 653 21.65 -0.47 -2.21
C CYS A 653 20.56 -0.23 -1.17
N MET A 654 20.89 -0.25 0.12
CA MET A 654 19.89 -0.15 1.18
C MET A 654 19.27 1.25 1.28
N VAL A 655 19.99 2.29 0.85
CA VAL A 655 19.43 3.66 0.75
C VAL A 655 18.38 3.74 -0.37
N ASP A 656 18.66 3.13 -1.52
CA ASP A 656 17.73 3.08 -2.65
C ASP A 656 16.53 2.18 -2.36
N VAL A 657 16.75 1.05 -1.69
CA VAL A 657 15.68 0.16 -1.21
C VAL A 657 14.73 0.92 -0.27
N ALA A 658 15.27 1.66 0.71
CA ALA A 658 14.46 2.48 1.60
C ALA A 658 13.70 3.59 0.85
N ARG A 659 14.37 4.26 -0.11
CA ARG A 659 13.74 5.27 -1.00
C ARG A 659 12.57 4.67 -1.77
N TYR A 660 12.76 3.50 -2.37
CA TYR A 660 11.76 2.83 -3.19
C TYR A 660 10.53 2.40 -2.38
N PHE A 661 10.70 1.78 -1.20
CA PHE A 661 9.56 1.41 -0.36
C PHE A 661 8.79 2.63 0.15
N LEU A 662 9.51 3.72 0.45
CA LEU A 662 8.88 4.97 0.83
C LEU A 662 8.14 5.63 -0.36
N GLU A 663 8.69 5.56 -1.57
CA GLU A 663 8.02 6.01 -2.80
C GLU A 663 6.69 5.27 -2.99
N PHE A 664 6.69 3.94 -2.84
CA PHE A 664 5.48 3.14 -2.90
C PHE A 664 4.45 3.58 -1.85
N THR A 665 4.83 3.62 -0.57
CA THR A 665 3.89 4.00 0.49
C THR A 665 3.40 5.44 0.39
N GLN A 666 4.22 6.35 -0.14
CA GLN A 666 3.81 7.72 -0.46
C GLN A 666 2.78 7.74 -1.59
N HIS A 667 3.00 6.97 -2.65
CA HIS A 667 2.07 6.88 -3.77
C HIS A 667 0.71 6.29 -3.34
N GLU A 668 0.75 5.31 -2.45
CA GLU A 668 -0.44 4.63 -1.90
C GLU A 668 -1.12 5.37 -0.73
N SER A 669 -0.59 6.54 -0.33
CA SER A 669 -1.19 7.34 0.73
C SER A 669 -2.56 7.88 0.28
N CYS A 670 -3.61 7.60 1.07
CA CYS A 670 -4.96 8.17 0.84
C CYS A 670 -5.04 9.70 0.93
N GLY A 671 -3.97 10.37 1.36
CA GLY A 671 -3.86 11.82 1.39
C GLY A 671 -4.58 12.50 2.56
N HIS A 672 -5.12 11.74 3.51
CA HIS A 672 -5.96 12.30 4.57
C HIS A 672 -5.17 13.01 5.68
N CYS A 673 -4.14 12.37 6.26
CA CYS A 673 -3.38 12.95 7.38
C CYS A 673 -2.09 13.64 6.91
N THR A 674 -1.75 14.78 7.53
CA THR A 674 -0.60 15.61 7.14
C THR A 674 0.73 14.88 7.22
N PHE A 675 0.96 14.12 8.30
CA PHE A 675 2.21 13.38 8.50
C PHE A 675 2.44 12.32 7.43
N CYS A 676 1.42 11.52 7.10
CA CYS A 676 1.53 10.56 6.01
C CYS A 676 1.63 11.27 4.65
N ARG A 677 0.73 12.21 4.33
CA ARG A 677 0.67 12.83 3.00
C ARG A 677 1.92 13.65 2.66
N ILE A 678 2.36 14.50 3.59
CA ILE A 678 3.43 15.48 3.37
C ILE A 678 4.75 15.01 3.98
N GLY A 679 4.70 14.38 5.16
CA GLY A 679 5.91 13.91 5.83
C GLY A 679 6.63 12.80 5.07
N THR A 680 5.91 11.81 4.52
CA THR A 680 6.53 10.78 3.67
C THR A 680 7.11 11.36 2.39
N ARG A 681 6.43 12.34 1.77
CA ARG A 681 6.96 13.05 0.59
C ARG A 681 8.27 13.75 0.90
N LYS A 682 8.34 14.47 2.03
CA LYS A 682 9.56 15.15 2.44
C LYS A 682 10.70 14.19 2.78
N LEU A 683 10.39 13.05 3.42
CA LEU A 683 11.36 11.97 3.64
C LEU A 683 11.88 11.41 2.32
N LEU A 684 10.99 11.19 1.35
CA LEU A 684 11.35 10.71 0.02
C LEU A 684 12.29 11.69 -0.69
N ASP A 685 11.99 12.99 -0.69
CA ASP A 685 12.86 14.02 -1.29
C ASP A 685 14.28 14.01 -0.67
N LEU A 686 14.39 13.75 0.64
CA LEU A 686 15.68 13.65 1.34
C LEU A 686 16.47 12.38 0.95
N LEU A 687 15.78 11.24 0.78
CA LEU A 687 16.38 10.00 0.29
C LEU A 687 16.80 10.11 -1.19
N GLU A 688 15.97 10.72 -2.03
CA GLU A 688 16.32 11.04 -3.43
C GLU A 688 17.57 11.92 -3.51
N LYS A 689 17.67 12.93 -2.63
CA LYS A 689 18.86 13.78 -2.51
C LYS A 689 20.12 12.98 -2.15
N LEU A 690 20.01 11.98 -1.26
CA LEU A 690 21.11 11.08 -0.93
C LEU A 690 21.50 10.18 -2.11
N CYS A 691 20.54 9.56 -2.79
CA CYS A 691 20.79 8.74 -3.98
C CYS A 691 21.36 9.55 -5.16
N ALA A 692 21.11 10.86 -5.20
CA ALA A 692 21.68 11.80 -6.16
C ALA A 692 23.09 12.32 -5.78
N GLY A 693 23.67 11.87 -4.66
CA GLY A 693 24.98 12.35 -4.19
C GLY A 693 25.02 13.79 -3.70
N LYS A 694 23.85 14.37 -3.40
CA LYS A 694 23.69 15.76 -2.95
C LYS A 694 23.36 15.87 -1.47
N GLY A 695 23.30 14.75 -0.75
CA GLY A 695 22.94 14.69 0.67
C GLY A 695 24.03 15.23 1.60
N SER A 696 23.63 15.62 2.80
CA SER A 696 24.51 16.12 3.85
C SER A 696 24.24 15.43 5.18
N ARG A 697 25.17 15.53 6.14
CA ARG A 697 24.97 15.03 7.51
C ARG A 697 23.76 15.64 8.22
N ARG A 698 23.34 16.85 7.83
CA ARG A 698 22.12 17.48 8.34
C ARG A 698 20.88 16.77 7.83
N ASP A 699 20.86 16.43 6.53
CA ASP A 699 19.74 15.70 5.92
C ASP A 699 19.55 14.35 6.61
N LEU A 700 20.63 13.64 6.95
CA LEU A 700 20.54 12.35 7.66
C LEU A 700 19.83 12.45 9.01
N LYS A 701 20.14 13.49 9.80
CA LYS A 701 19.45 13.75 11.08
C LYS A 701 17.98 14.14 10.87
N GLU A 702 17.71 14.90 9.81
CA GLU A 702 16.34 15.30 9.45
C GLU A 702 15.50 14.09 9.03
N ILE A 703 16.08 13.15 8.27
CA ILE A 703 15.43 11.88 7.90
C ILE A 703 15.02 11.11 9.16
N GLU A 704 15.95 10.89 10.09
CA GLU A 704 15.68 10.12 11.32
C GLU A 704 14.57 10.79 12.17
N SER A 705 14.69 12.10 12.42
CA SER A 705 13.69 12.85 13.21
C SER A 705 12.32 12.88 12.54
N LEU A 706 12.27 13.06 11.23
CA LEU A 706 11.01 13.13 10.49
C LEU A 706 10.38 11.74 10.38
N ALA A 707 11.16 10.67 10.22
CA ALA A 707 10.67 9.29 10.21
C ALA A 707 9.91 8.96 11.50
N HIS A 708 10.47 9.32 12.67
CA HIS A 708 9.76 9.16 13.95
C HIS A 708 8.50 10.02 14.05
N SER A 709 8.55 11.26 13.56
CA SER A 709 7.40 12.17 13.56
C SER A 709 6.26 11.64 12.68
N VAL A 710 6.58 11.09 11.51
CA VAL A 710 5.60 10.45 10.61
C VAL A 710 4.97 9.23 11.27
N SER A 711 5.80 8.38 11.89
CA SER A 711 5.32 7.17 12.56
C SER A 711 4.36 7.50 13.72
N GLN A 712 4.67 8.52 14.53
CA GLN A 712 3.85 8.90 15.68
C GLN A 712 2.61 9.74 15.30
N GLY A 713 2.71 10.57 14.26
CA GLY A 713 1.68 11.52 13.87
C GLY A 713 0.64 10.99 12.87
N SER A 714 0.81 9.79 12.34
CA SER A 714 -0.08 9.22 11.34
C SER A 714 -1.31 8.53 11.94
N LEU A 715 -2.45 8.60 11.24
CA LEU A 715 -3.74 8.11 11.72
C LEU A 715 -3.87 6.57 11.66
N CYS A 716 -3.50 5.96 10.54
CA CYS A 716 -3.67 4.53 10.28
C CYS A 716 -2.34 3.77 10.22
N GLY A 717 -2.42 2.44 10.10
CA GLY A 717 -1.26 1.55 10.02
C GLY A 717 -0.24 1.98 8.97
N LEU A 718 -0.68 2.24 7.72
CA LEU A 718 0.19 2.64 6.61
C LEU A 718 1.13 3.78 7.00
N GLY A 719 0.61 4.93 7.45
CA GLY A 719 1.46 6.06 7.77
C GLY A 719 2.33 5.83 9.01
N LYS A 720 1.87 5.01 9.96
CA LYS A 720 2.64 4.68 11.17
C LYS A 720 3.85 3.80 10.86
N THR A 721 3.74 2.92 9.87
CA THR A 721 4.76 1.93 9.50
C THR A 721 5.51 2.27 8.22
N ALA A 722 5.04 3.23 7.41
CA ALA A 722 5.74 3.71 6.21
C ALA A 722 7.22 4.09 6.43
N PRO A 723 7.63 4.64 7.60
CA PRO A 723 9.05 4.93 7.86
C PRO A 723 9.90 3.71 8.26
N ASN A 724 9.33 2.53 8.48
CA ASN A 724 10.06 1.35 8.96
C ASN A 724 11.24 0.93 8.06
N PRO A 725 11.12 0.89 6.71
CA PRO A 725 12.26 0.59 5.86
C PRO A 725 13.39 1.59 6.09
N VAL A 726 13.08 2.88 6.22
CA VAL A 726 14.05 3.95 6.47
C VAL A 726 14.72 3.80 7.83
N LEU A 727 13.94 3.56 8.88
CA LEU A 727 14.47 3.42 10.25
C LEU A 727 15.35 2.18 10.39
N THR A 728 14.95 1.06 9.79
CA THR A 728 15.72 -0.20 9.85
C THR A 728 16.99 -0.13 9.02
N THR A 729 16.96 0.48 7.83
CA THR A 729 18.19 0.66 7.03
C THR A 729 19.16 1.65 7.67
N LEU A 730 18.66 2.72 8.32
CA LEU A 730 19.51 3.62 9.12
C LEU A 730 20.15 2.90 10.31
N LYS A 731 19.42 1.95 10.93
CA LYS A 731 19.91 1.19 12.09
C LYS A 731 20.96 0.15 11.70
N TYR A 732 20.71 -0.63 10.65
CA TYR A 732 21.51 -1.81 10.33
C TYR A 732 22.53 -1.60 9.19
N PHE A 733 22.34 -0.59 8.34
CA PHE A 733 23.15 -0.33 7.14
C PHE A 733 23.62 1.14 7.07
N LYS A 734 23.95 1.70 8.23
CA LYS A 734 24.37 3.10 8.35
C LYS A 734 25.60 3.44 7.52
N ASP A 735 26.50 2.48 7.36
CA ASP A 735 27.70 2.57 6.53
C ASP A 735 27.37 2.90 5.07
N GLU A 736 26.25 2.41 4.52
CA GLU A 736 25.83 2.77 3.17
C GLU A 736 25.32 4.21 3.07
N TYR A 737 24.63 4.72 4.11
CA TYR A 737 24.25 6.13 4.17
C TYR A 737 25.49 7.02 4.25
N GLU A 738 26.50 6.63 5.04
CA GLU A 738 27.76 7.34 5.13
C GLU A 738 28.52 7.32 3.79
N ALA A 739 28.55 6.19 3.10
CA ALA A 739 29.13 6.09 1.75
C ALA A 739 28.43 7.02 0.76
N HIS A 740 27.09 7.15 0.81
CA HIS A 740 26.35 8.08 -0.05
C HIS A 740 26.69 9.55 0.23
N LEU A 741 26.96 9.90 1.49
CA LEU A 741 27.46 11.24 1.85
C LEU A 741 28.86 11.51 1.31
N GLU A 742 29.66 10.46 1.11
CA GLU A 742 30.97 10.51 0.47
C GLU A 742 30.89 10.43 -1.07
N GLY A 743 29.67 10.44 -1.62
CA GLY A 743 29.39 10.34 -3.05
C GLY A 743 29.67 8.96 -3.64
N ARG A 744 29.56 7.89 -2.85
CA ARG A 744 29.74 6.51 -3.28
C ARG A 744 28.48 5.68 -3.02
N CYS A 745 28.12 4.82 -3.97
CA CYS A 745 27.14 3.75 -3.77
C CYS A 745 27.86 2.40 -3.80
N PRO A 746 28.12 1.73 -2.65
CA PRO A 746 28.88 0.48 -2.62
C PRO A 746 28.27 -0.63 -3.47
N ALA A 747 26.94 -0.72 -3.50
CA ALA A 747 26.19 -1.70 -4.29
C ALA A 747 26.14 -1.39 -5.80
N GLY A 748 26.63 -0.21 -6.22
CA GLY A 748 26.69 0.14 -7.64
C GLY A 748 25.32 0.43 -8.30
N ARG A 749 24.28 0.76 -7.51
CA ARG A 749 22.90 0.96 -8.00
C ARG A 749 22.55 2.41 -8.35
N CYS A 750 22.93 3.36 -7.50
CA CYS A 750 22.53 4.76 -7.70
C CYS A 750 23.34 5.38 -8.85
N LYS A 751 22.68 5.61 -10.00
CA LYS A 751 23.30 6.11 -11.25
C LYS A 751 24.19 7.35 -11.04
N ALA A 752 23.83 8.25 -10.12
CA ALA A 752 24.58 9.48 -9.84
C ALA A 752 25.86 9.26 -9.01
N LEU A 753 26.07 8.07 -8.45
CA LEU A 753 27.16 7.74 -7.54
C LEU A 753 28.10 6.65 -8.10
N ILE A 754 27.96 6.35 -9.38
CA ILE A 754 28.70 5.32 -10.08
C ILE A 754 29.25 5.86 -11.39
N ALA A 755 30.27 5.18 -11.90
CA ALA A 755 30.77 5.34 -13.25
C ALA A 755 31.11 3.96 -13.83
N TYR A 756 31.18 3.86 -15.16
CA TYR A 756 31.69 2.65 -15.81
C TYR A 756 33.16 2.83 -16.17
N ARG A 757 33.96 1.78 -15.95
CA ARG A 757 35.37 1.72 -16.33
C ARG A 757 35.59 0.51 -17.22
N VAL A 758 36.33 0.71 -18.31
CA VAL A 758 36.73 -0.37 -19.23
C VAL A 758 38.04 -0.97 -18.72
N THR A 759 38.09 -2.29 -18.55
CA THR A 759 39.26 -3.04 -18.09
C THR A 759 40.19 -3.37 -19.27
N GLN A 760 41.36 -3.96 -18.96
CA GLN A 760 42.31 -4.41 -19.98
C GLN A 760 41.80 -5.59 -20.82
N ASP A 761 40.72 -6.25 -20.37
CA ASP A 761 40.11 -7.39 -21.07
C ASP A 761 39.32 -6.96 -22.31
N CYS A 762 39.24 -5.65 -22.60
CA CYS A 762 38.51 -5.14 -23.74
C CYS A 762 39.18 -5.50 -25.07
N VAL A 763 38.52 -6.35 -25.85
CA VAL A 763 38.97 -6.80 -27.18
C VAL A 763 38.67 -5.82 -28.33
N GLY A 764 38.04 -4.67 -28.06
CA GLY A 764 37.77 -3.67 -29.10
C GLY A 764 36.71 -4.06 -30.13
N CYS A 765 35.70 -4.86 -29.77
CA CYS A 765 34.64 -5.36 -30.68
C CYS A 765 33.57 -4.33 -31.10
N THR A 766 33.64 -3.10 -30.59
CA THR A 766 32.70 -1.97 -30.78
C THR A 766 31.24 -2.13 -30.33
N LEU A 767 30.81 -3.30 -29.88
CA LEU A 767 29.41 -3.53 -29.48
C LEU A 767 28.91 -2.55 -28.42
N CYS A 768 29.74 -2.24 -27.42
CA CYS A 768 29.41 -1.28 -26.37
C CYS A 768 29.16 0.15 -26.89
N ALA A 769 29.86 0.55 -27.96
CA ALA A 769 29.66 1.84 -28.61
C ALA A 769 28.37 1.85 -29.44
N GLN A 770 28.10 0.78 -30.18
CA GLN A 770 26.87 0.64 -30.98
C GLN A 770 25.60 0.66 -30.12
N HIS A 771 25.67 0.12 -28.90
CA HIS A 771 24.54 0.08 -27.96
C HIS A 771 24.50 1.29 -27.01
N CYS A 772 25.42 2.26 -27.14
CA CYS A 772 25.43 3.44 -26.30
C CYS A 772 24.39 4.47 -26.80
N PRO A 773 23.33 4.77 -26.04
CA PRO A 773 22.25 5.65 -26.52
C PRO A 773 22.66 7.12 -26.66
N VAL A 774 23.74 7.52 -26.00
CA VAL A 774 24.24 8.90 -25.92
C VAL A 774 25.62 9.06 -26.55
N ALA A 775 26.09 8.04 -27.29
CA ALA A 775 27.39 8.02 -27.94
C ALA A 775 28.58 8.38 -27.02
N ALA A 776 28.50 8.01 -25.73
CA ALA A 776 29.57 8.22 -24.75
C ALA A 776 30.79 7.31 -24.96
N ILE A 777 30.76 6.40 -25.94
CA ILE A 777 31.85 5.48 -26.27
C ILE A 777 32.16 5.63 -27.75
N GLU A 778 33.39 6.00 -28.07
CA GLU A 778 33.83 6.11 -29.47
C GLU A 778 34.07 4.71 -30.06
N PRO A 779 33.48 4.36 -31.22
CA PRO A 779 33.67 3.07 -31.87
C PRO A 779 35.07 3.01 -32.49
N THR A 780 36.03 2.44 -31.76
CA THR A 780 37.42 2.28 -32.19
C THR A 780 37.77 0.79 -32.33
N PRO A 781 37.52 0.18 -33.51
CA PRO A 781 37.75 -1.25 -33.71
C PRO A 781 39.16 -1.70 -33.33
N TYR A 782 39.27 -2.86 -32.69
CA TYR A 782 40.52 -3.49 -32.25
C TYR A 782 41.34 -2.66 -31.24
N ARG A 783 40.74 -1.66 -30.60
CA ARG A 783 41.35 -0.87 -29.52
C ARG A 783 40.52 -0.95 -28.25
N GLN A 784 41.18 -0.81 -27.11
CA GLN A 784 40.49 -0.66 -25.82
C GLN A 784 39.62 0.60 -25.87
N HIS A 785 38.32 0.45 -25.61
CA HIS A 785 37.39 1.57 -25.58
C HIS A 785 37.50 2.36 -24.28
N TRP A 786 36.99 3.60 -24.32
CA TRP A 786 36.91 4.50 -23.18
C TRP A 786 35.48 5.06 -23.10
N ILE A 787 35.01 5.32 -21.88
CA ILE A 787 33.67 5.86 -21.63
C ILE A 787 33.83 7.32 -21.20
N ASP A 788 33.27 8.24 -21.99
CA ASP A 788 33.16 9.64 -21.60
C ASP A 788 32.11 9.78 -20.49
N THR A 789 32.60 10.04 -19.29
CA THR A 789 31.76 10.13 -18.09
C THR A 789 30.89 11.38 -18.05
N ASP A 790 31.23 12.42 -18.81
CA ASP A 790 30.42 13.64 -18.89
C ASP A 790 29.20 13.42 -19.80
N LEU A 791 29.30 12.52 -20.78
CA LEU A 791 28.19 12.11 -21.66
C LEU A 791 27.41 10.91 -21.12
N CYS A 792 28.05 10.02 -20.36
CA CYS A 792 27.46 8.77 -19.93
C CYS A 792 26.26 8.97 -18.97
N THR A 793 25.10 8.43 -19.33
CA THR A 793 23.91 8.41 -18.48
C THR A 793 23.85 7.22 -17.50
N CYS A 794 24.93 6.44 -17.44
CA CYS A 794 25.03 5.21 -16.67
C CYS A 794 23.91 4.19 -16.96
N CYS A 795 23.40 4.12 -18.20
CA CYS A 795 22.29 3.25 -18.61
C CYS A 795 22.58 1.73 -18.59
N ASP A 796 23.82 1.33 -18.31
CA ASP A 796 24.28 -0.07 -18.19
C ASP A 796 24.31 -0.90 -19.50
N ALA A 797 23.80 -0.36 -20.61
CA ALA A 797 23.77 -1.06 -21.90
C ALA A 797 25.15 -1.56 -22.36
N CYS A 798 26.18 -0.75 -22.16
CA CYS A 798 27.54 -1.11 -22.55
C CYS A 798 28.07 -2.35 -21.79
N ARG A 799 27.79 -2.46 -20.49
CA ARG A 799 28.25 -3.57 -19.64
C ARG A 799 27.50 -4.85 -19.96
N THR A 800 26.18 -4.78 -20.12
CA THR A 800 25.34 -5.95 -20.42
C THR A 800 25.66 -6.58 -21.78
N THR A 801 26.01 -5.76 -22.77
CA THR A 801 26.33 -6.24 -24.13
C THR A 801 27.79 -6.66 -24.28
N CYS A 802 28.68 -6.36 -23.33
CA CYS A 802 30.10 -6.68 -23.44
C CYS A 802 30.35 -8.20 -23.33
N PRO A 803 30.83 -8.88 -24.39
CA PRO A 803 31.01 -10.33 -24.37
C PRO A 803 32.10 -10.78 -23.38
N GLU A 804 33.16 -9.97 -23.24
CA GLU A 804 34.30 -10.25 -22.35
C GLU A 804 34.06 -9.77 -20.91
N LYS A 805 32.89 -9.17 -20.63
CA LYS A 805 32.59 -8.51 -19.34
C LYS A 805 33.66 -7.49 -18.90
N ALA A 806 34.32 -6.87 -19.88
CA ALA A 806 35.44 -5.93 -19.69
C ALA A 806 35.00 -4.52 -19.23
N ILE A 807 33.77 -4.36 -18.74
CA ILE A 807 33.26 -3.08 -18.24
C ILE A 807 32.76 -3.28 -16.82
N GLU A 808 33.36 -2.59 -15.86
CA GLU A 808 33.03 -2.68 -14.45
C GLU A 808 32.38 -1.40 -13.93
N THR A 809 31.53 -1.54 -12.91
CA THR A 809 30.93 -0.41 -12.20
C THR A 809 31.88 0.04 -11.09
N VAL A 810 32.27 1.31 -11.11
CA VAL A 810 33.13 1.93 -10.10
C VAL A 810 32.29 2.88 -9.25
N SER A 811 32.33 2.69 -7.94
CA SER A 811 31.65 3.56 -6.97
C SER A 811 32.49 4.82 -6.72
N THR A 812 32.06 5.98 -7.21
CA THR A 812 32.82 7.24 -7.06
C THR A 812 31.95 8.48 -7.27
N ALA A 813 32.24 9.53 -6.50
CA ALA A 813 31.53 10.82 -6.54
C ALA A 813 31.82 11.62 -7.82
N LYS A 814 32.98 11.37 -8.40
CA LYS A 814 33.49 11.92 -9.66
C LYS A 814 34.44 10.88 -10.23
N PRO A 815 34.12 10.17 -11.32
CA PRO A 815 35.16 9.44 -12.01
C PRO A 815 36.25 10.44 -12.43
N PRO A 816 37.54 10.09 -12.33
CA PRO A 816 38.56 10.91 -12.97
C PRO A 816 38.15 11.09 -14.42
N ARG A 817 38.24 12.31 -14.96
CA ARG A 817 38.10 12.51 -16.41
C ARG A 817 39.17 11.65 -17.06
N ILE A 818 38.78 10.48 -17.54
CA ILE A 818 39.65 9.65 -18.34
C ILE A 818 39.56 10.20 -19.75
N ALA A 819 40.25 11.33 -19.97
CA ALA A 819 40.46 11.83 -21.31
C ALA A 819 41.13 10.71 -22.11
N ALA A 820 40.64 10.47 -23.32
CA ALA A 820 41.32 9.57 -24.27
C ALA A 820 42.82 9.92 -24.27
N PRO A 821 43.73 8.92 -24.20
CA PRO A 821 45.17 9.20 -24.21
C PRO A 821 45.49 10.19 -25.35
N PRO A 822 46.31 11.23 -25.13
CA PRO A 822 46.44 12.39 -26.03
C PRO A 822 46.85 12.10 -27.50
N ASN A 823 47.07 10.86 -27.88
CA ASN A 823 47.65 10.43 -29.16
C ASN A 823 46.74 9.58 -30.05
N LEU A 824 45.41 9.77 -30.00
CA LEU A 824 44.50 9.13 -30.98
C LEU A 824 44.17 10.00 -32.21
N ARG A 825 44.52 11.30 -32.21
CA ARG A 825 44.25 12.21 -33.36
C ARG A 825 45.33 12.24 -34.44
N LYS A 826 46.45 11.52 -34.29
CA LYS A 826 47.55 11.50 -35.29
C LYS A 826 48.28 10.15 -35.31
N GLN A 827 47.71 9.15 -35.97
CA GLN A 827 48.52 8.16 -36.66
C GLN A 827 48.06 8.13 -38.11
N PRO A 828 48.94 8.41 -39.09
CA PRO A 828 48.58 8.31 -40.49
C PRO A 828 48.23 6.85 -40.78
N GLN A 829 47.11 6.63 -41.47
CA GLN A 829 46.78 5.37 -42.09
C GLN A 829 47.98 4.94 -42.94
N LEU A 830 48.68 3.90 -42.49
CA LEU A 830 49.56 3.14 -43.38
C LEU A 830 48.67 2.15 -44.11
N VAL A 831 48.73 2.30 -45.45
CA VAL A 831 47.94 1.67 -46.51
C VAL A 831 47.88 0.17 -46.42
#